data_AF-A0A2G6L1B0-F1
#
_entry.id   AF-A0A2G6L1B0-F1
#
_cell.length_a   1.000
_cell.length_b   1.000
_cell.length_c   1.000
_cell.angle_alpha   90.00
_cell.angle_beta   90.00
_cell.angle_gamma   90.00
#
_symmetry.space_group_name_H-M   'P 1'
#
loop_
_entity.id
_entity.type
_entity.pdbx_description
1 polymer ?
#
loop_
_entity_poly.entity_id
_entity_poly.type
_entity_poly.pdbx_seq_one_letter_code
_entity_poly.pdbx_strand_id
1 'polypeptide(L)'
;MIRFFNHCLFVIFLFSGFAQAQQDVTIALLSDARLERASLDANQLKQEIVKLVGREFNVTFDERYRFGANWNEEKIKQLCNKALKDDKIDIIIALGLLNANYLARTPLNKPVIAPFIIDPQLQDIPLVDGRSNLKNFTYITDKTRPTDFISTFQGITPFNKFAIVVDNAITDSIPSIKKVEKIFKTAGLDARMIPAGQSGEETLRNIDSEQVEAVLLAPLPRFNLTQIKTIADGLLARKIPGFTFNGRQEVEQGLLAGYSTEQSSQRLIRRLALITQRILLGEKPEQVPVIMDFDTKTFLNQATAHALNRFPSFAMEDNYVIINRGQYSTRRPLGLREAMRRAMQQSLDVLAAGYQTNASKAALGTYKARLLPNIGFSGDYTQQDKDLARIGNAEKKTQAQVSFSQAIYSNDAQGLYAAQKYQHLSREKALQQQRLDAALNAAITYLNLLKAKELTRLQQENLERASRNLELAKVRKKIGAASAGEVYRWESEIATSRINRVKARSQMNQLNVALLSLLNLPQTEVLDLETVTLTSAGFFFNDKRFDERIKNPWTFRAFHNFMVSEAILTSPELQQIEAQLKAQEQALTTAKRKHWAPSVTFQAGMTDIMDTGGKGSSSKQEDTFWQAGLNLSLPVYSGGADQAAVAQARETLLAFNIKSKSLLNTIEKNVCSQLLAAEASYPTMMYSADAAKAADKNLKLVTD
;
A
#
# COMPACT_ATOMS: atom_id res chain seq x y z
N MET A 1 67.95 0.05 -65.05
CA MET A 1 66.50 0.01 -64.78
C MET A 1 66.05 -1.44 -64.90
N ILE A 2 65.81 -2.07 -63.74
CA ILE A 2 65.00 -3.27 -63.44
C ILE A 2 65.22 -4.56 -64.28
N ARG A 3 65.74 -5.59 -63.61
CA ARG A 3 66.01 -6.96 -64.11
C ARG A 3 64.77 -7.87 -64.03
N PHE A 4 64.73 -8.80 -64.97
CA PHE A 4 63.78 -9.92 -65.15
C PHE A 4 64.38 -11.26 -64.66
N PHE A 5 63.52 -12.28 -64.51
CA PHE A 5 63.74 -13.73 -64.20
C PHE A 5 63.97 -14.09 -62.70
N ASN A 6 63.35 -15.10 -62.06
CA ASN A 6 62.76 -16.37 -62.54
C ASN A 6 61.82 -17.05 -61.50
N HIS A 7 60.78 -17.75 -61.99
CA HIS A 7 60.07 -18.97 -61.50
C HIS A 7 59.69 -19.21 -60.01
N CYS A 8 58.38 -19.49 -59.78
CA CYS A 8 57.93 -20.51 -58.81
C CYS A 8 56.55 -21.10 -59.21
N LEU A 9 56.53 -22.44 -59.28
CA LEU A 9 55.36 -23.32 -59.45
C LEU A 9 54.28 -23.05 -58.39
N PHE A 10 53.01 -22.97 -58.79
CA PHE A 10 51.88 -23.04 -57.85
C PHE A 10 50.92 -24.16 -58.27
N VAL A 11 50.85 -25.19 -57.44
CA VAL A 11 49.89 -26.30 -57.52
C VAL A 11 48.53 -25.79 -57.07
N ILE A 12 47.53 -25.87 -57.94
CA ILE A 12 46.14 -25.53 -57.66
C ILE A 12 45.47 -26.73 -56.97
N PHE A 13 45.16 -26.59 -55.68
CA PHE A 13 44.25 -27.49 -54.97
C PHE A 13 42.80 -27.14 -55.36
N LEU A 14 42.18 -27.99 -56.18
CA LEU A 14 40.73 -27.99 -56.41
C LEU A 14 40.03 -28.54 -55.16
N PHE A 15 39.54 -27.65 -54.29
CA PHE A 15 38.51 -27.99 -53.32
C PHE A 15 37.15 -27.99 -54.04
N SER A 16 36.73 -29.15 -54.52
CA SER A 16 35.34 -29.40 -54.91
C SER A 16 34.47 -29.36 -53.64
N GLY A 17 33.87 -28.20 -53.38
CA GLY A 17 32.79 -28.06 -52.41
C GLY A 17 31.55 -28.78 -52.94
N PHE A 18 31.32 -30.01 -52.46
CA PHE A 18 30.01 -30.63 -52.59
C PHE A 18 29.01 -29.79 -51.79
N ALA A 19 28.12 -29.08 -52.49
CA ALA A 19 26.87 -28.63 -51.90
C ALA A 19 26.05 -29.88 -51.58
N GLN A 20 26.12 -30.34 -50.34
CA GLN A 20 25.31 -31.44 -49.85
C GLN A 20 23.86 -30.98 -49.87
N ALA A 21 23.02 -31.61 -50.70
CA ALA A 21 21.59 -31.34 -50.73
C ALA A 21 21.02 -31.49 -49.31
N GLN A 22 20.30 -30.48 -48.82
CA GLN A 22 19.64 -30.55 -47.52
C GLN A 22 18.68 -31.74 -47.52
N GLN A 23 18.76 -32.57 -46.49
CA GLN A 23 17.87 -33.70 -46.33
C GLN A 23 16.47 -33.19 -45.96
N ASP A 24 15.45 -33.63 -46.70
CA ASP A 24 14.06 -33.34 -46.39
C ASP A 24 13.63 -34.09 -45.13
N VAL A 25 12.99 -33.40 -44.20
CA VAL A 25 12.53 -33.94 -42.91
C VAL A 25 11.10 -33.50 -42.66
N THR A 26 10.23 -34.44 -42.35
CA THR A 26 8.83 -34.18 -41.99
C THR A 26 8.59 -34.48 -40.51
N ILE A 27 8.10 -33.46 -39.79
CA ILE A 27 7.80 -33.55 -38.36
C ILE A 27 6.29 -33.53 -38.15
N ALA A 28 5.74 -34.60 -37.57
CA ALA A 28 4.32 -34.66 -37.21
C ALA A 28 4.09 -34.05 -35.81
N LEU A 29 3.09 -33.17 -35.71
CA LEU A 29 2.67 -32.59 -34.43
C LEU A 29 1.38 -33.27 -33.94
N LEU A 30 1.43 -33.91 -32.77
CA LEU A 30 0.28 -34.58 -32.18
C LEU A 30 -0.20 -33.85 -30.91
N SER A 31 -1.48 -33.49 -30.86
CA SER A 31 -2.11 -32.83 -29.69
C SER A 31 -3.37 -33.56 -29.25
N ASP A 32 -3.63 -33.63 -27.94
CA ASP A 32 -4.80 -34.34 -27.39
C ASP A 32 -6.11 -33.68 -27.86
N ALA A 33 -6.13 -32.35 -27.88
CA ALA A 33 -7.19 -31.49 -28.39
C ALA A 33 -6.69 -30.06 -28.57
N ARG A 34 -7.56 -29.16 -29.06
CA ARG A 34 -7.29 -27.73 -29.06
C ARG A 34 -7.48 -27.20 -27.63
N LEU A 35 -6.44 -26.56 -27.09
CA LEU A 35 -6.46 -25.99 -25.74
C LEU A 35 -6.84 -24.51 -25.80
N GLU A 36 -7.67 -24.06 -24.86
CA GLU A 36 -7.90 -22.63 -24.66
C GLU A 36 -6.70 -21.95 -23.98
N ARG A 37 -5.97 -22.70 -23.15
CA ARG A 37 -4.79 -22.23 -22.40
C ARG A 37 -3.61 -23.18 -22.64
N ALA A 38 -2.96 -23.03 -23.79
CA ALA A 38 -1.79 -23.85 -24.13
C ALA A 38 -0.55 -23.37 -23.38
N SER A 39 0.09 -24.27 -22.62
CA SER A 39 1.38 -24.00 -21.95
C SER A 39 2.56 -23.89 -22.93
N LEU A 40 2.41 -24.42 -24.14
CA LEU A 40 3.38 -24.33 -25.22
C LEU A 40 2.69 -23.93 -26.53
N ASP A 41 3.20 -22.87 -27.16
CA ASP A 41 2.74 -22.44 -28.49
C ASP A 41 3.48 -23.22 -29.58
N ALA A 42 2.75 -24.07 -30.30
CA ALA A 42 3.35 -24.88 -31.36
C ALA A 42 3.81 -24.04 -32.57
N ASN A 43 3.21 -22.87 -32.82
CA ASN A 43 3.67 -22.00 -33.92
C ASN A 43 5.05 -21.40 -33.59
N GLN A 44 5.23 -20.95 -32.35
CA GLN A 44 6.55 -20.53 -31.87
C GLN A 44 7.56 -21.68 -31.90
N LEU A 45 7.15 -22.90 -31.51
CA LEU A 45 8.00 -24.08 -31.62
C LEU A 45 8.43 -24.37 -33.06
N LYS A 46 7.49 -24.36 -34.01
CA LYS A 46 7.79 -24.55 -35.44
C LYS A 46 8.79 -23.51 -35.96
N GLN A 47 8.55 -22.23 -35.65
CA GLN A 47 9.46 -21.15 -36.03
C GLN A 47 10.86 -21.35 -35.45
N GLU A 48 10.95 -21.75 -34.18
CA GLU A 48 12.24 -21.97 -33.52
C GLU A 48 12.98 -23.19 -34.08
N ILE A 49 12.28 -24.28 -34.40
CA ILE A 49 12.86 -25.45 -35.08
C ILE A 49 13.41 -25.04 -36.45
N VAL A 50 12.62 -24.35 -37.28
CA VAL A 50 13.07 -23.89 -38.62
C VAL A 50 14.27 -22.96 -38.50
N LYS A 51 14.27 -22.05 -37.53
CA LYS A 51 15.37 -21.11 -37.30
C LYS A 51 16.67 -21.81 -36.91
N LEU A 52 16.59 -22.90 -36.13
CA LEU A 52 17.76 -23.65 -35.66
C LEU A 52 18.27 -24.67 -36.68
N VAL A 53 17.36 -25.37 -37.32
CA VAL A 53 17.64 -26.58 -38.10
C VAL A 53 17.63 -26.31 -39.60
N GLY A 54 16.96 -25.24 -40.06
CA GLY A 54 16.75 -24.92 -41.47
C GLY A 54 18.01 -24.63 -42.31
N ARG A 55 19.18 -24.51 -41.67
CA ARG A 55 20.47 -24.46 -42.38
C ARG A 55 21.00 -25.84 -42.78
N GLU A 56 20.59 -26.88 -42.07
CA GLU A 56 21.09 -28.26 -42.22
C GLU A 56 20.05 -29.19 -42.85
N PHE A 57 18.76 -28.95 -42.60
CA PHE A 57 17.65 -29.79 -43.08
C PHE A 57 16.52 -28.93 -43.63
N ASN A 58 15.79 -29.46 -44.62
CA ASN A 58 14.57 -28.85 -45.11
C ASN A 58 13.36 -29.40 -44.34
N VAL A 59 12.88 -28.65 -43.34
CA VAL A 59 11.89 -29.12 -42.37
C VAL A 59 10.47 -28.75 -42.80
N THR A 60 9.58 -29.74 -42.90
CA THR A 60 8.14 -29.56 -43.07
C THR A 60 7.37 -30.08 -41.86
N PHE A 61 6.20 -29.49 -41.57
CA PHE A 61 5.36 -29.89 -40.45
C PHE A 61 4.05 -30.50 -40.95
N ASP A 62 3.76 -31.71 -40.50
CA ASP A 62 2.49 -32.39 -40.75
C ASP A 62 1.54 -32.22 -39.57
N GLU A 63 0.46 -31.47 -39.80
CA GLU A 63 -0.57 -31.19 -38.80
C GLU A 63 -1.83 -32.06 -38.96
N ARG A 64 -1.87 -33.03 -39.88
CA ARG A 64 -3.05 -33.91 -40.09
C ARG A 64 -3.47 -34.67 -38.83
N TYR A 65 -2.52 -34.89 -37.91
CA TYR A 65 -2.71 -35.60 -36.65
C TYR A 65 -2.93 -34.66 -35.45
N ARG A 66 -2.93 -33.35 -35.69
CA ARG A 66 -3.07 -32.32 -34.67
C ARG A 66 -4.55 -32.04 -34.41
N PHE A 67 -4.99 -32.21 -33.16
CA PHE A 67 -6.36 -31.97 -32.67
C PHE A 67 -7.47 -32.97 -33.02
N GLY A 68 -7.21 -33.95 -33.89
CA GLY A 68 -8.26 -34.88 -34.36
C GLY A 68 -8.84 -35.82 -33.29
N ALA A 69 -8.20 -35.94 -32.13
CA ALA A 69 -8.66 -36.86 -31.09
C ALA A 69 -9.65 -36.25 -30.09
N ASN A 70 -9.62 -34.93 -29.87
CA ASN A 70 -10.49 -34.19 -28.96
C ASN A 70 -10.69 -34.88 -27.59
N TRP A 71 -9.59 -35.20 -26.90
CA TRP A 71 -9.56 -35.89 -25.59
C TRP A 71 -10.11 -37.33 -25.56
N ASN A 72 -10.51 -37.90 -26.70
CA ASN A 72 -10.97 -39.28 -26.75
C ASN A 72 -9.77 -40.25 -26.84
N GLU A 73 -9.62 -41.11 -25.85
CA GLU A 73 -8.49 -42.02 -25.72
C GLU A 73 -8.32 -42.98 -26.91
N GLU A 74 -9.40 -43.57 -27.42
CA GLU A 74 -9.32 -44.47 -28.57
C GLU A 74 -8.85 -43.74 -29.82
N LYS A 75 -9.37 -42.52 -30.06
CA LYS A 75 -8.93 -41.68 -31.19
C LYS A 75 -7.47 -41.24 -31.03
N ILE A 76 -7.02 -40.93 -29.81
CA ILE A 76 -5.61 -40.63 -29.51
C ILE A 76 -4.74 -41.81 -29.96
N LYS A 77 -5.07 -43.03 -29.50
CA LYS A 77 -4.33 -44.25 -29.88
C LYS A 77 -4.32 -44.46 -31.39
N GLN A 78 -5.46 -44.29 -32.05
CA GLN A 78 -5.57 -44.42 -33.51
C GLN A 78 -4.68 -43.43 -34.25
N LEU A 79 -4.69 -42.14 -33.88
CA LEU A 79 -3.89 -41.10 -34.54
C LEU A 79 -2.40 -41.29 -34.29
N CYS A 80 -1.99 -41.61 -33.05
CA CYS A 80 -0.61 -41.96 -32.71
C CYS A 80 -0.11 -43.12 -33.57
N ASN A 81 -0.89 -44.20 -33.67
CA ASN A 81 -0.52 -45.37 -34.48
C ASN A 81 -0.48 -45.08 -35.99
N LYS A 82 -1.37 -44.21 -36.50
CA LYS A 82 -1.31 -43.77 -37.90
C LYS A 82 -0.04 -42.97 -38.18
N ALA A 83 0.33 -42.03 -37.30
CA ALA A 83 1.56 -41.25 -37.46
C ALA A 83 2.83 -42.13 -37.39
N LEU A 84 2.85 -43.14 -36.52
CA LEU A 84 3.97 -44.11 -36.44
C LEU A 84 4.10 -44.97 -37.72
N LYS A 85 2.99 -45.30 -38.40
CA LYS A 85 2.99 -46.10 -39.63
C LYS A 85 3.15 -45.30 -40.92
N ASP A 86 3.06 -43.97 -40.87
CA ASP A 86 3.20 -43.12 -42.05
C ASP A 86 4.68 -42.94 -42.41
N ASP A 87 5.13 -43.55 -43.49
CA ASP A 87 6.53 -43.52 -43.95
C ASP A 87 7.00 -42.11 -44.36
N LYS A 88 6.08 -41.16 -44.53
CA LYS A 88 6.42 -39.75 -44.81
C LYS A 88 6.82 -38.98 -43.56
N ILE A 89 6.61 -39.51 -42.36
CA ILE A 89 6.93 -38.84 -41.08
C ILE A 89 8.24 -39.37 -40.53
N ASP A 90 9.21 -38.49 -40.33
CA ASP A 90 10.53 -38.81 -39.79
C ASP A 90 10.58 -38.68 -38.26
N ILE A 91 9.95 -37.63 -37.71
CA ILE A 91 9.91 -37.35 -36.27
C ILE A 91 8.48 -37.04 -35.82
N ILE A 92 8.11 -37.49 -34.63
CA ILE A 92 6.87 -37.10 -33.96
C ILE A 92 7.16 -36.20 -32.77
N ILE A 93 6.49 -35.05 -32.68
CA ILE A 93 6.44 -34.25 -31.46
C ILE A 93 5.06 -34.42 -30.81
N ALA A 94 5.04 -35.09 -29.66
CA ALA A 94 3.84 -35.39 -28.90
C ALA A 94 3.49 -34.23 -27.96
N LEU A 95 2.90 -33.15 -28.51
CA LEU A 95 2.49 -31.94 -27.78
C LEU A 95 1.40 -32.19 -26.72
N GLY A 96 0.70 -33.32 -26.76
CA GLY A 96 -0.35 -33.68 -25.82
C GLY A 96 0.15 -34.55 -24.66
N LEU A 97 -0.40 -34.36 -23.46
CA LEU A 97 -0.11 -35.18 -22.27
C LEU A 97 -0.49 -36.63 -22.52
N LEU A 98 -1.66 -36.87 -23.09
CA LEU A 98 -2.18 -38.21 -23.32
C LEU A 98 -1.45 -38.90 -24.48
N ASN A 99 -1.16 -38.14 -25.54
CA ASN A 99 -0.32 -38.61 -26.65
C ASN A 99 1.07 -39.06 -26.17
N ALA A 100 1.76 -38.21 -25.39
CA ALA A 100 3.08 -38.51 -24.85
C ALA A 100 3.05 -39.74 -23.93
N ASN A 101 2.03 -39.82 -23.06
CA ASN A 101 1.83 -40.96 -22.17
C ASN A 101 1.63 -42.28 -22.94
N TYR A 102 0.81 -42.26 -23.98
CA TYR A 102 0.59 -43.45 -24.82
C TYR A 102 1.86 -43.87 -25.58
N LEU A 103 2.54 -42.92 -26.21
CA LEU A 103 3.74 -43.19 -27.02
C LEU A 103 4.92 -43.67 -26.16
N ALA A 104 5.03 -43.23 -24.90
CA ALA A 104 6.05 -43.73 -23.97
C ALA A 104 5.93 -45.24 -23.67
N ARG A 105 4.77 -45.85 -23.92
CA ARG A 105 4.48 -47.28 -23.67
C ARG A 105 4.22 -48.08 -24.95
N THR A 106 4.39 -47.44 -26.10
CA THR A 106 4.16 -48.08 -27.40
C THR A 106 5.52 -48.37 -28.05
N PRO A 107 5.72 -49.54 -28.69
CA PRO A 107 6.94 -49.77 -29.46
C PRO A 107 7.10 -48.72 -30.57
N LEU A 108 8.22 -48.01 -30.58
CA LEU A 108 8.46 -46.90 -31.51
C LEU A 108 9.45 -47.29 -32.61
N ASN A 109 9.04 -47.14 -33.87
CA ASN A 109 9.87 -47.35 -35.06
C ASN A 109 10.59 -46.07 -35.54
N LYS A 110 10.22 -44.91 -35.00
CA LYS A 110 10.79 -43.60 -35.33
C LYS A 110 10.89 -42.70 -34.08
N PRO A 111 11.76 -41.68 -34.08
CA PRO A 111 11.93 -40.78 -32.95
C PRO A 111 10.65 -40.04 -32.53
N VAL A 112 10.39 -40.02 -31.22
CA VAL A 112 9.31 -39.27 -30.57
C VAL A 112 9.88 -38.35 -29.51
N ILE A 113 9.45 -37.09 -29.53
CA ILE A 113 9.82 -36.05 -28.56
C ILE A 113 8.57 -35.59 -27.82
N ALA A 114 8.54 -35.73 -26.50
CA ALA A 114 7.47 -35.20 -25.65
C ALA A 114 7.92 -33.89 -24.96
N PRO A 115 7.24 -32.75 -25.19
CA PRO A 115 7.54 -31.47 -24.54
C PRO A 115 7.43 -31.49 -23.03
N PHE A 116 6.59 -32.37 -22.50
CA PHE A 116 6.37 -32.52 -21.08
C PHE A 116 5.84 -33.92 -20.79
N ILE A 117 6.24 -34.45 -19.64
CA ILE A 117 5.51 -35.49 -18.91
C ILE A 117 5.19 -34.91 -17.53
N ILE A 118 4.09 -35.34 -16.91
CA ILE A 118 3.63 -34.83 -15.62
C ILE A 118 4.69 -35.10 -14.55
N ASP A 119 5.04 -36.37 -14.40
CA ASP A 119 6.12 -36.83 -13.54
C ASP A 119 6.47 -38.27 -13.97
N PRO A 120 7.74 -38.58 -14.28
CA PRO A 120 8.12 -39.92 -14.73
C PRO A 120 7.85 -41.01 -13.69
N GLN A 121 7.95 -40.72 -12.40
CA GLN A 121 7.64 -41.68 -11.34
C GLN A 121 6.12 -41.93 -11.24
N LEU A 122 5.28 -40.90 -11.36
CA LEU A 122 3.82 -41.07 -11.36
C LEU A 122 3.31 -41.78 -12.61
N GLN A 123 4.00 -41.62 -13.73
CA GLN A 123 3.64 -42.23 -15.01
C GLN A 123 4.37 -43.55 -15.27
N ASP A 124 5.19 -44.08 -14.36
CA ASP A 124 5.98 -45.29 -14.60
C ASP A 124 6.84 -45.21 -15.88
N ILE A 125 7.35 -44.02 -16.19
CA ILE A 125 8.25 -43.75 -17.32
C ILE A 125 9.69 -43.79 -16.79
N PRO A 126 10.61 -44.55 -17.41
CA PRO A 126 11.98 -44.63 -16.92
C PRO A 126 12.70 -43.27 -16.93
N LEU A 127 13.49 -43.03 -15.89
CA LEU A 127 14.43 -41.92 -15.75
C LEU A 127 15.73 -42.49 -15.18
N VAL A 128 16.69 -42.80 -16.05
CA VAL A 128 17.98 -43.42 -15.68
C VAL A 128 19.09 -42.44 -16.03
N ASP A 129 19.90 -42.04 -15.05
CA ASP A 129 20.99 -41.06 -15.20
C ASP A 129 20.56 -39.77 -15.94
N GLY A 130 19.34 -39.29 -15.68
CA GLY A 130 18.79 -38.08 -16.30
C GLY A 130 18.40 -38.24 -17.77
N ARG A 131 18.19 -39.47 -18.24
CA ARG A 131 17.78 -39.82 -19.62
C ARG A 131 16.51 -40.68 -19.61
N SER A 132 15.82 -40.75 -20.76
CA SER A 132 14.57 -41.52 -20.86
C SER A 132 14.78 -43.03 -20.85
N ASN A 133 15.91 -43.54 -21.37
CA ASN A 133 16.20 -44.97 -21.51
C ASN A 133 15.12 -45.78 -22.28
N LEU A 134 14.25 -45.10 -23.02
CA LEU A 134 13.19 -45.68 -23.83
C LEU A 134 13.57 -45.53 -25.31
N LYS A 135 13.74 -46.65 -26.01
CA LYS A 135 14.16 -46.67 -27.42
C LYS A 135 13.28 -45.73 -28.25
N ASN A 136 13.93 -44.83 -29.01
CA ASN A 136 13.27 -43.84 -29.88
C ASN A 136 12.33 -42.85 -29.16
N PHE A 137 12.36 -42.74 -27.83
CA PHE A 137 11.54 -41.80 -27.07
C PHE A 137 12.41 -40.87 -26.22
N THR A 138 12.13 -39.59 -26.27
CA THR A 138 12.70 -38.61 -25.33
C THR A 138 11.61 -37.67 -24.82
N TYR A 139 11.84 -37.08 -23.66
CA TYR A 139 10.89 -36.17 -23.04
C TYR A 139 11.62 -35.04 -22.30
N ILE A 140 10.86 -34.06 -21.82
CA ILE A 140 11.35 -33.08 -20.86
C ILE A 140 10.56 -33.25 -19.56
N THR A 141 11.29 -33.29 -18.45
CA THR A 141 10.73 -33.29 -17.09
C THR A 141 11.40 -32.20 -16.26
N ASP A 142 10.65 -31.62 -15.33
CA ASP A 142 11.19 -30.71 -14.33
C ASP A 142 12.07 -31.49 -13.33
N LYS A 143 13.12 -30.83 -12.84
CA LYS A 143 13.93 -31.31 -11.70
C LYS A 143 13.14 -31.23 -10.39
N THR A 144 12.31 -30.21 -10.27
CA THR A 144 11.47 -29.91 -9.11
C THR A 144 10.17 -30.67 -9.23
N ARG A 145 9.77 -31.39 -8.17
CA ARG A 145 8.56 -32.21 -8.23
C ARG A 145 7.35 -31.41 -7.75
N PRO A 146 6.14 -31.70 -8.27
CA PRO A 146 4.89 -31.14 -7.77
C PRO A 146 4.74 -31.23 -6.25
N THR A 147 5.28 -32.29 -5.63
CA THR A 147 5.26 -32.53 -4.18
C THR A 147 6.13 -31.57 -3.39
N ASP A 148 7.19 -31.03 -3.98
CA ASP A 148 8.15 -30.15 -3.29
C ASP A 148 7.52 -28.79 -2.93
N PHE A 149 6.52 -28.38 -3.72
CA PHE A 149 5.85 -27.09 -3.59
C PHE A 149 4.80 -27.03 -2.48
N ILE A 150 4.34 -28.19 -1.97
CA ILE A 150 3.29 -28.21 -0.95
C ILE A 150 3.74 -27.48 0.33
N SER A 151 5.02 -27.59 0.68
CA SER A 151 5.65 -26.91 1.80
C SER A 151 5.58 -25.38 1.69
N THR A 152 5.66 -24.87 0.45
CA THR A 152 5.55 -23.42 0.18
C THR A 152 4.13 -22.93 0.45
N PHE A 153 3.12 -23.70 0.07
CA PHE A 153 1.71 -23.38 0.34
C PHE A 153 1.37 -23.52 1.84
N GLN A 154 1.91 -24.54 2.51
CA GLN A 154 1.78 -24.69 3.96
C GLN A 154 2.41 -23.51 4.73
N GLY A 155 3.45 -22.87 4.18
CA GLY A 155 4.02 -21.64 4.71
C GLY A 155 3.10 -20.41 4.66
N ILE A 156 2.08 -20.44 3.79
CA ILE A 156 1.05 -19.38 3.68
C ILE A 156 -0.11 -19.68 4.62
N THR A 157 -0.60 -20.92 4.60
CA THR A 157 -1.65 -21.40 5.50
C THR A 157 -1.39 -22.87 5.84
N PRO A 158 -1.39 -23.25 7.13
CA PRO A 158 -1.22 -24.65 7.48
C PRO A 158 -2.44 -25.48 7.02
N PHE A 159 -2.17 -26.65 6.46
CA PHE A 159 -3.17 -27.67 6.12
C PHE A 159 -2.50 -29.05 6.09
N ASN A 160 -3.26 -30.08 6.44
CA ASN A 160 -2.87 -31.49 6.39
C ASN A 160 -3.78 -32.30 5.45
N LYS A 161 -5.04 -31.88 5.29
CA LYS A 161 -6.03 -32.54 4.41
C LYS A 161 -6.33 -31.66 3.21
N PHE A 162 -6.14 -32.15 1.99
CA PHE A 162 -6.40 -31.33 0.80
C PHE A 162 -6.88 -32.15 -0.40
N ALA A 163 -7.69 -31.51 -1.25
CA ALA A 163 -8.05 -32.08 -2.54
C ALA A 163 -7.05 -31.69 -3.61
N ILE A 164 -6.75 -32.62 -4.50
CA ILE A 164 -6.06 -32.38 -5.77
C ILE A 164 -7.08 -32.52 -6.87
N VAL A 165 -7.48 -31.41 -7.47
CA VAL A 165 -8.45 -31.40 -8.57
C VAL A 165 -7.71 -31.67 -9.87
N VAL A 166 -8.03 -32.78 -10.52
CA VAL A 166 -7.38 -33.23 -11.76
C VAL A 166 -8.44 -33.44 -12.83
N ASP A 167 -8.13 -33.06 -14.06
CA ASP A 167 -9.03 -33.26 -15.19
C ASP A 167 -9.35 -34.77 -15.41
N ASN A 168 -10.63 -35.11 -15.61
CA ASN A 168 -11.05 -36.51 -15.74
C ASN A 168 -10.40 -37.23 -16.94
N ALA A 169 -10.10 -36.53 -18.04
CA ALA A 169 -9.44 -37.13 -19.20
C ALA A 169 -8.01 -37.59 -18.85
N ILE A 170 -7.37 -36.95 -17.87
CA ILE A 170 -6.05 -37.36 -17.37
C ILE A 170 -6.18 -38.57 -16.46
N THR A 171 -7.14 -38.57 -15.54
CA THR A 171 -7.31 -39.69 -14.59
C THR A 171 -7.73 -40.98 -15.28
N ASP A 172 -8.51 -40.89 -16.35
CA ASP A 172 -9.00 -42.04 -17.11
C ASP A 172 -7.87 -42.66 -17.94
N SER A 173 -7.09 -41.84 -18.65
CA SER A 173 -6.00 -42.30 -19.53
C SER A 173 -4.66 -42.52 -18.82
N ILE A 174 -4.49 -42.00 -17.60
CA ILE A 174 -3.28 -42.17 -16.77
C ILE A 174 -3.66 -42.57 -15.33
N PRO A 175 -4.21 -43.78 -15.10
CA PRO A 175 -4.65 -44.20 -13.76
C PRO A 175 -3.54 -44.21 -12.70
N SER A 176 -2.29 -44.37 -13.13
CA SER A 176 -1.11 -44.37 -12.25
C SER A 176 -0.89 -43.03 -11.54
N ILE A 177 -1.48 -41.93 -12.02
CA ILE A 177 -1.37 -40.61 -11.39
C ILE A 177 -1.93 -40.60 -9.95
N LYS A 178 -2.88 -41.49 -9.62
CA LYS A 178 -3.40 -41.67 -8.25
C LYS A 178 -2.33 -42.07 -7.23
N LYS A 179 -1.17 -42.57 -7.67
CA LYS A 179 -0.03 -42.86 -6.77
C LYS A 179 0.42 -41.63 -5.98
N VAL A 180 0.14 -40.41 -6.47
CA VAL A 180 0.46 -39.16 -5.78
C VAL A 180 -0.14 -39.09 -4.37
N GLU A 181 -1.32 -39.68 -4.14
CA GLU A 181 -1.95 -39.75 -2.81
C GLU A 181 -1.07 -40.52 -1.82
N LYS A 182 -0.46 -41.63 -2.26
CA LYS A 182 0.46 -42.42 -1.43
C LYS A 182 1.77 -41.67 -1.15
N ILE A 183 2.24 -40.87 -2.10
CA ILE A 183 3.44 -40.04 -1.92
C ILE A 183 3.18 -38.99 -0.85
N PHE A 184 2.06 -38.27 -0.93
CA PHE A 184 1.67 -37.31 0.10
C PHE A 184 1.40 -37.98 1.45
N LYS A 185 0.79 -39.17 1.47
CA LYS A 185 0.59 -39.94 2.71
C LYS A 185 1.91 -40.31 3.39
N THR A 186 2.93 -40.67 2.61
CA THR A 186 4.30 -40.93 3.14
C THR A 186 4.92 -39.67 3.74
N ALA A 187 4.55 -38.48 3.23
CA ALA A 187 4.96 -37.18 3.77
C ALA A 187 4.06 -36.67 4.93
N GLY A 188 3.12 -37.49 5.43
CA GLY A 188 2.23 -37.13 6.54
C GLY A 188 1.01 -36.30 6.15
N LEU A 189 0.66 -36.23 4.86
CA LEU A 189 -0.47 -35.44 4.35
C LEU A 189 -1.58 -36.34 3.80
N ASP A 190 -2.85 -36.00 4.07
CA ASP A 190 -4.03 -36.67 3.51
C ASP A 190 -4.48 -35.94 2.24
N ALA A 191 -3.92 -36.35 1.11
CA ALA A 191 -4.28 -35.83 -0.21
C ALA A 191 -5.31 -36.74 -0.87
N ARG A 192 -6.37 -36.15 -1.42
CA ARG A 192 -7.41 -36.88 -2.17
C ARG A 192 -7.56 -36.32 -3.57
N MET A 193 -7.44 -37.18 -4.56
CA MET A 193 -7.64 -36.81 -5.95
C MET A 193 -9.14 -36.74 -6.26
N ILE A 194 -9.59 -35.59 -6.75
CA ILE A 194 -10.98 -35.34 -7.13
C ILE A 194 -11.01 -35.06 -8.63
N PRO A 195 -11.79 -35.80 -9.43
CA PRO A 195 -11.94 -35.51 -10.84
C PRO A 195 -12.70 -34.18 -11.03
N ALA A 196 -12.15 -33.31 -11.86
CA ALA A 196 -12.83 -32.11 -12.31
C ALA A 196 -14.07 -32.50 -13.13
N GLY A 197 -15.17 -31.78 -12.92
CA GLY A 197 -16.40 -31.94 -13.69
C GLY A 197 -16.26 -31.38 -15.12
N GLN A 198 -17.37 -31.26 -15.83
CA GLN A 198 -17.41 -30.58 -17.14
C GLN A 198 -17.46 -29.05 -17.01
N SER A 199 -17.77 -28.53 -15.81
CA SER A 199 -17.80 -27.09 -15.50
C SER A 199 -17.15 -26.76 -14.16
N GLY A 200 -16.96 -25.46 -13.89
CA GLY A 200 -16.47 -24.99 -12.59
C GLY A 200 -17.42 -25.31 -11.44
N GLU A 201 -18.74 -25.19 -11.66
CA GLU A 201 -19.78 -25.51 -10.68
C GLU A 201 -19.84 -27.00 -10.37
N GLU A 202 -19.73 -27.86 -11.39
CA GLU A 202 -19.69 -29.30 -11.19
C GLU A 202 -18.43 -29.71 -10.43
N THR A 203 -17.28 -29.13 -10.77
CA THR A 203 -16.02 -29.33 -10.04
C THR A 203 -16.17 -28.95 -8.57
N LEU A 204 -16.83 -27.83 -8.27
CA LEU A 204 -17.11 -27.41 -6.90
C LEU A 204 -18.07 -28.36 -6.15
N ARG A 205 -19.03 -29.00 -6.84
CA ARG A 205 -19.91 -30.00 -6.21
C ARG A 205 -19.16 -31.27 -5.83
N ASN A 206 -18.12 -31.63 -6.58
CA ASN A 206 -17.28 -32.79 -6.29
C ASN A 206 -16.34 -32.57 -5.10
N ILE A 207 -16.11 -31.31 -4.70
CA ILE A 207 -15.27 -30.95 -3.55
C ILE A 207 -16.14 -30.91 -2.28
N ASP A 208 -15.98 -31.92 -1.43
CA ASP A 208 -16.57 -31.96 -0.09
C ASP A 208 -15.78 -31.07 0.88
N SER A 209 -16.38 -29.95 1.29
CA SER A 209 -15.77 -28.96 2.17
C SER A 209 -15.51 -29.46 3.59
N GLU A 210 -16.19 -30.51 4.05
CA GLU A 210 -15.98 -31.04 5.41
C GLU A 210 -14.74 -31.94 5.48
N GLN A 211 -14.24 -32.39 4.33
CA GLN A 211 -13.14 -33.37 4.24
C GLN A 211 -11.80 -32.74 3.85
N VAL A 212 -11.79 -31.46 3.46
CA VAL A 212 -10.59 -30.78 2.94
C VAL A 212 -10.38 -29.42 3.58
N GLU A 213 -9.12 -29.09 3.84
CA GLU A 213 -8.68 -27.81 4.41
C GLU A 213 -8.10 -26.88 3.33
N ALA A 214 -7.71 -27.45 2.19
CA ALA A 214 -7.18 -26.73 1.03
C ALA A 214 -7.55 -27.47 -0.26
N VAL A 215 -7.51 -26.74 -1.39
CA VAL A 215 -7.72 -27.30 -2.72
C VAL A 215 -6.55 -26.91 -3.60
N LEU A 216 -5.97 -27.88 -4.29
CA LEU A 216 -4.88 -27.69 -5.24
C LEU A 216 -5.37 -28.06 -6.63
N LEU A 217 -5.42 -27.07 -7.52
CA LEU A 217 -5.76 -27.27 -8.92
C LEU A 217 -4.51 -27.75 -9.67
N ALA A 218 -4.53 -29.02 -10.07
CA ALA A 218 -3.63 -29.52 -11.11
C ALA A 218 -3.94 -28.81 -12.44
N PRO A 219 -3.10 -28.94 -13.47
CA PRO A 219 -3.42 -28.41 -14.79
C PRO A 219 -4.81 -28.90 -15.25
N LEU A 220 -5.73 -27.96 -15.46
CA LEU A 220 -7.08 -28.19 -16.00
C LEU A 220 -7.15 -27.68 -17.45
N PRO A 221 -6.59 -28.42 -18.41
CA PRO A 221 -6.38 -27.95 -19.78
C PRO A 221 -7.68 -27.70 -20.56
N ARG A 222 -8.80 -28.29 -20.13
CA ARG A 222 -10.14 -28.07 -20.71
C ARG A 222 -10.90 -26.89 -20.10
N PHE A 223 -10.36 -26.28 -19.05
CA PHE A 223 -11.00 -25.19 -18.33
C PHE A 223 -10.46 -23.84 -18.78
N ASN A 224 -11.36 -22.89 -19.02
CA ASN A 224 -11.00 -21.50 -19.30
C ASN A 224 -10.95 -20.65 -18.03
N LEU A 225 -10.45 -19.41 -18.12
CA LEU A 225 -10.27 -18.55 -16.95
C LEU A 225 -11.60 -18.21 -16.25
N THR A 226 -12.71 -18.14 -16.97
CA THR A 226 -14.05 -17.92 -16.39
C THR A 226 -14.48 -19.09 -15.50
N GLN A 227 -14.21 -20.32 -15.93
CA GLN A 227 -14.47 -21.51 -15.12
C GLN A 227 -13.51 -21.61 -13.92
N ILE A 228 -12.23 -21.26 -14.10
CA ILE A 228 -11.27 -21.18 -12.98
C ILE A 228 -11.73 -20.13 -11.96
N LYS A 229 -12.21 -18.97 -12.40
CA LYS A 229 -12.81 -17.94 -11.54
C LYS A 229 -14.00 -18.47 -10.78
N THR A 230 -14.90 -19.21 -11.45
CA THR A 230 -16.06 -19.82 -10.80
C THR A 230 -15.62 -20.75 -9.66
N ILE A 231 -14.61 -21.59 -9.90
CA ILE A 231 -14.02 -22.44 -8.85
C ILE A 231 -13.43 -21.59 -7.72
N ALA A 232 -12.61 -20.59 -8.05
CA ALA A 232 -11.97 -19.71 -7.07
C ALA A 232 -12.99 -18.98 -6.17
N ASP A 233 -14.03 -18.39 -6.76
CA ASP A 233 -15.11 -17.69 -6.03
C ASP A 233 -15.87 -18.67 -5.12
N GLY A 234 -16.15 -19.89 -5.60
CA GLY A 234 -16.80 -20.92 -4.81
C GLY A 234 -15.95 -21.43 -3.63
N LEU A 235 -14.63 -21.59 -3.84
CA LEU A 235 -13.70 -21.92 -2.76
C LEU A 235 -13.61 -20.80 -1.72
N LEU A 236 -13.53 -19.55 -2.18
CA LEU A 236 -13.49 -18.38 -1.31
C LEU A 236 -14.78 -18.25 -0.48
N ALA A 237 -15.95 -18.46 -1.09
CA ALA A 237 -17.23 -18.47 -0.38
C ALA A 237 -17.31 -19.57 0.70
N ARG A 238 -16.65 -20.71 0.46
CA ARG A 238 -16.50 -21.82 1.43
C ARG A 238 -15.34 -21.61 2.42
N LYS A 239 -14.60 -20.50 2.33
CA LYS A 239 -13.39 -20.19 3.10
C LYS A 239 -12.26 -21.21 2.94
N ILE A 240 -12.18 -21.88 1.80
CA ILE A 240 -11.15 -22.87 1.49
C ILE A 240 -10.06 -22.20 0.65
N PRO A 241 -8.78 -22.21 1.08
CA PRO A 241 -7.68 -21.72 0.27
C PRO A 241 -7.47 -22.58 -0.98
N GLY A 242 -7.56 -21.94 -2.14
CA GLY A 242 -7.28 -22.54 -3.44
C GLY A 242 -5.85 -22.28 -3.90
N PHE A 243 -5.16 -23.31 -4.38
CA PHE A 243 -3.81 -23.27 -4.91
C PHE A 243 -3.77 -23.76 -6.36
N THR A 244 -2.74 -23.41 -7.13
CA THR A 244 -2.60 -23.83 -8.53
C THR A 244 -1.16 -24.11 -8.95
N PHE A 245 -1.01 -25.10 -9.85
CA PHE A 245 0.23 -25.43 -10.54
C PHE A 245 0.51 -24.55 -11.79
N ASN A 246 -0.48 -23.78 -12.27
CA ASN A 246 -0.36 -22.93 -13.47
C ASN A 246 -0.02 -21.45 -13.16
N GLY A 247 -0.03 -21.07 -11.89
CA GLY A 247 0.50 -19.79 -11.43
C GLY A 247 -0.36 -18.57 -11.75
N ARG A 248 0.28 -17.50 -12.24
CA ARG A 248 -0.26 -16.12 -12.19
C ARG A 248 -1.67 -15.99 -12.76
N GLN A 249 -1.91 -16.48 -13.98
CA GLN A 249 -3.20 -16.31 -14.67
C GLN A 249 -4.39 -16.85 -13.87
N GLU A 250 -4.20 -17.97 -13.15
CA GLU A 250 -5.22 -18.59 -12.32
C GLU A 250 -5.30 -17.94 -10.93
N VAL A 251 -4.18 -17.49 -10.36
CA VAL A 251 -4.15 -16.74 -9.09
C VAL A 251 -4.83 -15.38 -9.22
N GLU A 252 -4.72 -14.72 -10.38
CA GLU A 252 -5.45 -13.49 -10.70
C GLU A 252 -6.98 -13.68 -10.68
N GLN A 253 -7.49 -14.91 -10.90
CA GLN A 253 -8.92 -15.22 -10.85
C GLN A 253 -9.50 -15.36 -9.44
N GLY A 254 -8.67 -15.36 -8.40
CA GLY A 254 -9.12 -15.44 -7.00
C GLY A 254 -8.61 -16.65 -6.21
N LEU A 255 -7.71 -17.47 -6.78
CA LEU A 255 -6.99 -18.47 -5.98
C LEU A 255 -5.99 -17.78 -5.04
N LEU A 256 -5.74 -18.38 -3.89
CA LEU A 256 -4.89 -17.79 -2.85
C LEU A 256 -3.44 -17.66 -3.34
N ALA A 257 -2.87 -18.74 -3.84
CA ALA A 257 -1.49 -18.73 -4.33
C ALA A 257 -1.27 -19.77 -5.42
N GLY A 258 -0.19 -19.60 -6.15
CA GLY A 258 0.17 -20.54 -7.20
C GLY A 258 1.61 -20.35 -7.56
N TYR A 259 2.23 -21.38 -8.13
CA TYR A 259 3.57 -21.23 -8.67
C TYR A 259 3.48 -21.19 -10.20
N SER A 260 4.36 -20.41 -10.83
CA SER A 260 4.51 -20.39 -12.29
C SER A 260 5.97 -20.59 -12.66
N THR A 261 6.16 -21.19 -13.83
CA THR A 261 7.42 -21.22 -14.57
C THR A 261 7.37 -20.31 -15.80
N GLU A 262 6.44 -19.35 -15.89
CA GLU A 262 6.11 -18.50 -17.06
C GLU A 262 7.28 -18.07 -17.98
N GLN A 263 8.44 -17.70 -17.42
CA GLN A 263 9.64 -17.34 -18.21
C GLN A 263 10.32 -18.53 -18.93
N SER A 264 9.85 -19.75 -18.70
CA SER A 264 10.45 -20.98 -19.17
C SER A 264 9.84 -21.51 -20.47
N SER A 265 8.73 -20.94 -20.96
CA SER A 265 8.09 -21.39 -22.22
C SER A 265 9.03 -21.23 -23.41
N GLN A 266 9.74 -20.11 -23.53
CA GLN A 266 10.75 -19.88 -24.56
C GLN A 266 11.97 -20.80 -24.40
N ARG A 267 12.44 -21.02 -23.15
CA ARG A 267 13.54 -21.95 -22.86
C ARG A 267 13.17 -23.40 -23.23
N LEU A 268 11.92 -23.79 -22.96
CA LEU A 268 11.36 -25.08 -23.32
C LEU A 268 11.30 -25.24 -24.84
N ILE A 269 10.77 -24.25 -25.56
CA ILE A 269 10.72 -24.23 -27.03
C ILE A 269 12.13 -24.36 -27.63
N ARG A 270 13.10 -23.56 -27.15
CA ARG A 270 14.50 -23.64 -27.58
C ARG A 270 15.09 -25.02 -27.30
N ARG A 271 14.83 -25.59 -26.13
CA ARG A 271 15.31 -26.94 -25.77
C ARG A 271 14.74 -27.99 -26.72
N LEU A 272 13.46 -27.94 -27.03
CA LEU A 272 12.82 -28.89 -27.94
C LEU A 272 13.39 -28.79 -29.35
N ALA A 273 13.63 -27.57 -29.84
CA ALA A 273 14.28 -27.37 -31.11
C ALA A 273 15.72 -27.92 -31.15
N LEU A 274 16.49 -27.73 -30.08
CA LEU A 274 17.84 -28.32 -29.94
C LEU A 274 17.81 -29.85 -29.85
N ILE A 275 16.84 -30.43 -29.12
CA ILE A 275 16.66 -31.89 -29.06
C ILE A 275 16.32 -32.44 -30.44
N THR A 276 15.43 -31.76 -31.17
CA THR A 276 15.07 -32.11 -32.55
C THR A 276 16.30 -32.11 -33.45
N GLN A 277 17.13 -31.06 -33.39
CA GLN A 277 18.38 -30.98 -34.15
C GLN A 277 19.33 -32.13 -33.83
N ARG A 278 19.54 -32.42 -32.54
CA ARG A 278 20.44 -33.51 -32.10
C ARG A 278 20.00 -34.87 -32.63
N ILE A 279 18.69 -35.13 -32.61
CA ILE A 279 18.12 -36.38 -33.14
C ILE A 279 18.33 -36.47 -34.66
N LEU A 280 18.10 -35.37 -35.39
CA LEU A 280 18.35 -35.32 -36.84
C LEU A 280 19.82 -35.50 -37.20
N LEU A 281 20.73 -35.05 -36.34
CA LEU A 281 22.18 -35.29 -36.46
C LEU A 281 22.61 -36.70 -36.02
N GLY A 282 21.67 -37.59 -35.67
CA GLY A 282 21.92 -39.00 -35.39
C GLY A 282 22.04 -39.36 -33.90
N GLU A 283 21.84 -38.42 -32.98
CA GLU A 283 21.78 -38.75 -31.56
C GLU A 283 20.50 -39.55 -31.24
N LYS A 284 20.66 -40.66 -30.52
CA LYS A 284 19.52 -41.52 -30.16
C LYS A 284 18.62 -40.81 -29.13
N PRO A 285 17.29 -40.76 -29.31
CA PRO A 285 16.38 -40.10 -28.37
C PRO A 285 16.53 -40.60 -26.92
N GLU A 286 16.78 -41.90 -26.73
CA GLU A 286 16.99 -42.52 -25.42
C GLU A 286 18.19 -41.98 -24.63
N GLN A 287 19.16 -41.32 -25.29
CA GLN A 287 20.39 -40.80 -24.69
C GLN A 287 20.33 -39.30 -24.40
N VAL A 288 19.32 -38.61 -24.92
CA VAL A 288 19.17 -37.17 -24.74
C VAL A 288 18.82 -36.86 -23.27
N PRO A 289 19.52 -35.93 -22.60
CA PRO A 289 19.18 -35.55 -21.23
C PRO A 289 17.79 -34.90 -21.14
N VAL A 290 16.94 -35.42 -20.26
CA VAL A 290 15.51 -35.06 -20.16
C VAL A 290 15.20 -34.06 -19.03
N ILE A 291 16.12 -33.88 -18.08
CA ILE A 291 15.90 -32.99 -16.93
C ILE A 291 16.13 -31.53 -17.33
N MET A 292 15.13 -30.68 -17.08
CA MET A 292 15.24 -29.23 -17.17
C MET A 292 15.01 -28.59 -15.79
N ASP A 293 15.84 -27.59 -15.49
CA ASP A 293 15.77 -26.77 -14.29
C ASP A 293 14.94 -25.51 -14.60
N PHE A 294 13.70 -25.49 -14.13
CA PHE A 294 12.76 -24.39 -14.32
C PHE A 294 12.90 -23.39 -13.16
N ASP A 295 13.05 -22.10 -13.46
CA ASP A 295 13.04 -21.07 -12.42
C ASP A 295 11.59 -20.82 -11.99
N THR A 296 11.26 -21.16 -10.74
CA THR A 296 9.90 -21.08 -10.20
C THR A 296 9.65 -19.79 -9.43
N LYS A 297 8.51 -19.15 -9.66
CA LYS A 297 8.02 -18.02 -8.86
C LYS A 297 6.71 -18.38 -8.20
N THR A 298 6.58 -18.01 -6.92
CA THR A 298 5.33 -18.16 -6.17
C THR A 298 4.58 -16.83 -6.20
N PHE A 299 3.31 -16.87 -6.60
CA PHE A 299 2.39 -15.75 -6.63
C PHE A 299 1.42 -15.87 -5.45
N LEU A 300 1.14 -14.74 -4.79
CA LEU A 300 0.16 -14.67 -3.70
C LEU A 300 -0.87 -13.59 -4.03
N ASN A 301 -2.14 -13.98 -4.04
CA ASN A 301 -3.26 -13.06 -4.17
C ASN A 301 -3.55 -12.42 -2.81
N GLN A 302 -3.17 -11.16 -2.66
CA GLN A 302 -3.30 -10.47 -1.38
C GLN A 302 -4.79 -10.22 -1.03
N ALA A 303 -5.62 -9.85 -2.01
CA ALA A 303 -7.08 -9.73 -1.85
C ALA A 303 -7.71 -11.00 -1.24
N THR A 304 -7.35 -12.16 -1.78
CA THR A 304 -7.83 -13.47 -1.33
C THR A 304 -7.28 -13.84 0.05
N ALA A 305 -6.00 -13.57 0.30
CA ALA A 305 -5.36 -13.78 1.60
C ALA A 305 -6.09 -13.03 2.73
N HIS A 306 -6.47 -11.77 2.52
CA HIS A 306 -7.28 -11.03 3.49
C HIS A 306 -8.69 -11.56 3.63
N ALA A 307 -9.37 -11.87 2.52
CA ALA A 307 -10.74 -12.39 2.57
C ALA A 307 -10.83 -13.74 3.32
N LEU A 308 -9.77 -14.55 3.24
CA LEU A 308 -9.62 -15.80 3.98
C LEU A 308 -9.04 -15.63 5.41
N ASN A 309 -8.50 -14.44 5.74
CA ASN A 309 -7.70 -14.19 6.94
C ASN A 309 -6.52 -15.18 7.08
N ARG A 310 -5.79 -15.41 5.98
CA ARG A 310 -4.63 -16.31 5.91
C ARG A 310 -3.44 -15.56 5.31
N PHE A 311 -2.36 -15.44 6.09
CA PHE A 311 -1.20 -14.66 5.70
C PHE A 311 0.09 -15.46 5.93
N PRO A 312 1.05 -15.39 5.00
CA PRO A 312 2.38 -15.92 5.26
C PRO A 312 3.08 -15.07 6.33
N SER A 313 4.16 -15.62 6.91
CA SER A 313 5.08 -14.81 7.70
C SER A 313 5.67 -13.67 6.85
N PHE A 314 6.02 -12.54 7.47
CA PHE A 314 6.63 -11.41 6.75
C PHE A 314 7.91 -11.80 5.99
N ALA A 315 8.70 -12.71 6.55
CA ALA A 315 9.90 -13.26 5.90
C ALA A 315 9.58 -14.10 4.65
N MET A 316 8.42 -14.78 4.64
CA MET A 316 7.96 -15.55 3.48
C MET A 316 7.28 -14.68 2.43
N GLU A 317 6.48 -13.69 2.84
CA GLU A 317 5.85 -12.72 1.93
C GLU A 317 6.91 -12.07 1.02
N ASP A 318 8.12 -11.88 1.53
CA ASP A 318 9.21 -11.29 0.78
C ASP A 318 9.68 -12.11 -0.44
N ASN A 319 9.45 -13.42 -0.43
CA ASN A 319 9.80 -14.35 -1.51
C ASN A 319 8.68 -14.53 -2.54
N TYR A 320 7.52 -13.90 -2.34
CA TYR A 320 6.36 -14.05 -3.22
C TYR A 320 6.16 -12.83 -4.12
N VAL A 321 5.65 -13.09 -5.33
CA VAL A 321 5.11 -12.05 -6.22
C VAL A 321 3.67 -11.78 -5.79
N ILE A 322 3.47 -10.68 -5.08
CA ILE A 322 2.15 -10.31 -4.56
C ILE A 322 1.32 -9.64 -5.65
N ILE A 323 0.14 -10.19 -5.94
CA ILE A 323 -0.83 -9.64 -6.90
C ILE A 323 -2.14 -9.23 -6.22
N ASN A 324 -2.95 -8.41 -6.90
CA ASN A 324 -4.21 -7.84 -6.40
C ASN A 324 -4.05 -7.10 -5.05
N ARG A 325 -3.01 -6.28 -4.92
CA ARG A 325 -2.76 -5.47 -3.71
C ARG A 325 -3.83 -4.39 -3.55
N GLY A 326 -4.32 -4.19 -2.32
CA GLY A 326 -5.12 -3.03 -1.96
C GLY A 326 -6.59 -3.06 -2.39
N GLN A 327 -7.06 -4.10 -3.06
CA GLN A 327 -8.47 -4.27 -3.45
C GLN A 327 -9.36 -4.76 -2.29
N TYR A 328 -9.20 -4.18 -1.10
CA TYR A 328 -9.92 -4.59 0.12
C TYR A 328 -11.16 -3.77 0.43
N SER A 329 -11.29 -2.61 -0.22
CA SER A 329 -12.29 -1.62 0.16
C SER A 329 -13.28 -1.43 -0.97
N THR A 330 -14.54 -1.76 -0.71
CA THR A 330 -15.68 -1.34 -1.53
C THR A 330 -16.04 0.14 -1.31
N ARG A 331 -15.29 0.87 -0.47
CA ARG A 331 -15.51 2.30 -0.21
C ARG A 331 -14.88 3.13 -1.32
N ARG A 332 -15.55 4.24 -1.65
CA ARG A 332 -15.02 5.25 -2.58
C ARG A 332 -13.62 5.70 -2.12
N PRO A 333 -12.64 5.83 -3.03
CA PRO A 333 -11.30 6.33 -2.70
C PRO A 333 -11.36 7.69 -1.99
N LEU A 334 -10.53 7.88 -0.97
CA LEU A 334 -10.42 9.15 -0.28
C LEU A 334 -9.63 10.14 -1.15
N GLY A 335 -10.28 11.22 -1.56
CA GLY A 335 -9.62 12.30 -2.30
C GLY A 335 -8.95 13.34 -1.39
N LEU A 336 -7.96 14.07 -1.91
CA LEU A 336 -7.19 15.07 -1.16
C LEU A 336 -8.07 16.15 -0.50
N ARG A 337 -9.02 16.72 -1.24
CA ARG A 337 -9.91 17.77 -0.71
C ARG A 337 -10.75 17.24 0.46
N GLU A 338 -11.20 16.00 0.36
CA GLU A 338 -11.96 15.36 1.42
C GLU A 338 -11.07 15.10 2.63
N ALA A 339 -9.83 14.63 2.45
CA ALA A 339 -8.87 14.47 3.53
C ALA A 339 -8.61 15.80 4.28
N MET A 340 -8.37 16.89 3.55
CA MET A 340 -8.20 18.22 4.14
C MET A 340 -9.44 18.67 4.92
N ARG A 341 -10.63 18.56 4.31
CA ARG A 341 -11.90 18.95 4.95
C ARG A 341 -12.16 18.14 6.22
N ARG A 342 -11.89 16.83 6.19
CA ARG A 342 -12.04 15.96 7.36
C ARG A 342 -11.08 16.37 8.46
N ALA A 343 -9.81 16.60 8.16
CA ALA A 343 -8.83 17.06 9.16
C ALA A 343 -9.24 18.40 9.79
N MET A 344 -9.72 19.36 8.98
CA MET A 344 -10.25 20.65 9.45
C MET A 344 -11.47 20.55 10.39
N GLN A 345 -12.19 19.43 10.36
CA GLN A 345 -13.46 19.27 11.08
C GLN A 345 -13.36 18.24 12.22
N GLN A 346 -12.52 17.23 12.06
CA GLN A 346 -12.52 16.02 12.89
C GLN A 346 -11.18 15.74 13.56
N SER A 347 -10.10 16.46 13.22
CA SER A 347 -8.83 16.35 13.94
C SER A 347 -9.05 16.68 15.42
N LEU A 348 -8.47 15.86 16.31
CA LEU A 348 -8.64 16.00 17.75
C LEU A 348 -8.14 17.37 18.27
N ASP A 349 -7.07 17.91 17.68
CA ASP A 349 -6.56 19.23 18.07
C ASP A 349 -7.53 20.36 17.69
N VAL A 350 -8.20 20.25 16.54
CA VAL A 350 -9.22 21.22 16.12
C VAL A 350 -10.44 21.13 17.02
N LEU A 351 -10.88 19.92 17.37
CA LEU A 351 -11.98 19.72 18.31
C LEU A 351 -11.65 20.30 19.69
N ALA A 352 -10.43 20.06 20.20
CA ALA A 352 -9.95 20.63 21.45
C ALA A 352 -9.91 22.17 21.41
N ALA A 353 -9.38 22.77 20.33
CA ALA A 353 -9.39 24.22 20.13
C ALA A 353 -10.82 24.78 20.06
N GLY A 354 -11.76 24.03 19.49
CA GLY A 354 -13.19 24.36 19.49
C GLY A 354 -13.77 24.44 20.90
N TYR A 355 -13.51 23.42 21.73
CA TYR A 355 -13.95 23.43 23.13
C TYR A 355 -13.28 24.53 23.96
N GLN A 356 -12.00 24.83 23.72
CA GLN A 356 -11.31 25.96 24.37
C GLN A 356 -11.94 27.31 23.98
N THR A 357 -12.38 27.47 22.73
CA THR A 357 -13.08 28.66 22.25
C THR A 357 -14.45 28.80 22.92
N ASN A 358 -15.20 27.69 23.03
CA ASN A 358 -16.48 27.65 23.75
C ASN A 358 -16.30 27.96 25.25
N ALA A 359 -15.26 27.43 25.89
CA ALA A 359 -14.92 27.74 27.27
C ALA A 359 -14.58 29.24 27.44
N SER A 360 -13.84 29.82 26.51
CA SER A 360 -13.55 31.26 26.49
C SER A 360 -14.83 32.11 26.32
N LYS A 361 -15.77 31.66 25.48
CA LYS A 361 -17.09 32.29 25.32
C LYS A 361 -17.91 32.22 26.61
N ALA A 362 -17.93 31.07 27.28
CA ALA A 362 -18.61 30.92 28.58
C ALA A 362 -17.97 31.79 29.66
N ALA A 363 -16.64 31.92 29.65
CA ALA A 363 -15.93 32.82 30.57
C ALA A 363 -16.37 34.29 30.39
N LEU A 364 -16.76 34.75 29.19
CA LEU A 364 -17.35 36.10 29.06
C LEU A 364 -18.57 36.29 29.97
N GLY A 365 -19.35 35.24 30.21
CA GLY A 365 -20.47 35.25 31.15
C GLY A 365 -20.02 35.50 32.59
N THR A 366 -18.91 34.90 33.03
CA THR A 366 -18.39 35.08 34.40
C THR A 366 -17.85 36.50 34.62
N TYR A 367 -17.19 37.08 33.61
CA TYR A 367 -16.75 38.49 33.68
C TYR A 367 -17.93 39.46 33.59
N LYS A 368 -18.94 39.16 32.76
CA LYS A 368 -20.17 39.96 32.67
C LYS A 368 -20.96 39.93 33.99
N ALA A 369 -20.99 38.79 34.68
CA ALA A 369 -21.68 38.63 35.95
C ALA A 369 -21.17 39.61 37.03
N ARG A 370 -19.89 40.03 36.97
CA ARG A 370 -19.33 41.06 37.88
C ARG A 370 -19.98 42.44 37.72
N LEU A 371 -20.68 42.66 36.61
CA LEU A 371 -21.40 43.90 36.31
C LEU A 371 -22.92 43.76 36.55
N LEU A 372 -23.37 42.59 37.00
CA LEU A 372 -24.77 42.29 37.27
C LEU A 372 -25.01 42.22 38.79
N PRO A 373 -26.26 42.33 39.24
CA PRO A 373 -26.60 42.06 40.63
C PRO A 373 -26.20 40.65 41.06
N ASN A 374 -25.66 40.54 42.27
CA ASN A 374 -25.43 39.30 42.98
C ASN A 374 -26.35 39.25 44.21
N ILE A 375 -27.06 38.14 44.39
CA ILE A 375 -27.93 37.88 45.53
C ILE A 375 -27.41 36.66 46.27
N GLY A 376 -27.05 36.83 47.53
CA GLY A 376 -26.56 35.77 48.41
C GLY A 376 -27.52 35.53 49.56
N PHE A 377 -27.60 34.29 50.01
CA PHE A 377 -28.23 33.92 51.27
C PHE A 377 -27.19 33.28 52.18
N SER A 378 -27.08 33.73 53.42
CA SER A 378 -26.26 33.10 54.45
C SER A 378 -27.09 32.84 55.70
N GLY A 379 -26.69 31.82 56.45
CA GLY A 379 -27.25 31.51 57.76
C GLY A 379 -26.11 31.25 58.72
N ASP A 380 -26.12 31.94 59.85
CA ASP A 380 -25.01 31.95 60.80
C ASP A 380 -25.52 31.59 62.20
N TYR A 381 -24.90 30.60 62.84
CA TYR A 381 -25.03 30.31 64.26
C TYR A 381 -23.76 30.76 64.97
N THR A 382 -23.88 31.67 65.92
CA THR A 382 -22.78 32.13 66.75
C THR A 382 -23.05 31.78 68.20
N GLN A 383 -22.05 31.21 68.86
CA GLN A 383 -22.01 31.06 70.31
C GLN A 383 -20.75 31.72 70.83
N GLN A 384 -20.91 32.64 71.77
CA GLN A 384 -19.82 33.39 72.38
C GLN A 384 -19.76 33.12 73.88
N ASP A 385 -18.63 33.48 74.50
CA ASP A 385 -18.48 33.36 75.95
C ASP A 385 -19.58 34.16 76.69
N LYS A 386 -20.09 33.57 77.77
CA LYS A 386 -21.12 34.17 78.64
C LYS A 386 -20.67 35.49 79.25
N ASP A 387 -19.37 35.69 79.41
CA ASP A 387 -18.81 36.94 79.94
C ASP A 387 -18.79 38.07 78.91
N LEU A 388 -18.89 37.73 77.61
CA LEU A 388 -19.03 38.68 76.51
C LEU A 388 -20.49 38.97 76.15
N ALA A 389 -21.43 38.15 76.67
CA ALA A 389 -22.85 38.27 76.42
C ALA A 389 -23.48 39.43 77.20
N ARG A 390 -24.24 40.29 76.49
CA ARG A 390 -24.90 41.47 77.04
C ARG A 390 -26.25 41.69 76.36
N ILE A 391 -27.08 42.58 76.89
CA ILE A 391 -28.35 42.96 76.25
C ILE A 391 -28.06 43.46 74.82
N GLY A 392 -28.78 42.90 73.84
CA GLY A 392 -28.55 43.16 72.41
C GLY A 392 -27.45 42.31 71.76
N ASN A 393 -26.75 41.46 72.53
CA ASN A 393 -25.75 40.51 72.02
C ASN A 393 -25.76 39.22 72.87
N ALA A 394 -26.69 38.31 72.54
CA ALA A 394 -26.94 37.08 73.29
C ALA A 394 -25.78 36.06 73.22
N GLU A 395 -25.68 35.19 74.22
CA GLU A 395 -24.69 34.08 74.28
C GLU A 395 -24.79 33.17 73.05
N LYS A 396 -26.01 32.86 72.61
CA LYS A 396 -26.30 32.09 71.39
C LYS A 396 -27.17 32.92 70.47
N LYS A 397 -26.83 32.95 69.19
CA LYS A 397 -27.56 33.68 68.17
C LYS A 397 -27.60 32.89 66.87
N THR A 398 -28.80 32.68 66.34
CA THR A 398 -29.02 32.17 64.99
C THR A 398 -29.59 33.28 64.13
N GLN A 399 -28.96 33.57 63.00
CA GLN A 399 -29.43 34.59 62.06
C GLN A 399 -29.40 34.09 60.62
N ALA A 400 -30.35 34.56 59.82
CA ALA A 400 -30.37 34.40 58.38
C ALA A 400 -30.18 35.77 57.72
N GLN A 401 -29.43 35.84 56.63
CA GLN A 401 -29.15 37.07 55.91
C GLN A 401 -29.34 36.87 54.41
N VAL A 402 -30.16 37.72 53.81
CA VAL A 402 -30.18 37.91 52.35
C VAL A 402 -29.34 39.15 52.04
N SER A 403 -28.36 39.00 51.15
CA SER A 403 -27.52 40.10 50.68
C SER A 403 -27.74 40.32 49.19
N PHE A 404 -27.81 41.58 48.79
CA PHE A 404 -27.87 42.04 47.41
C PHE A 404 -26.66 42.97 47.20
N SER A 405 -25.89 42.75 46.14
CA SER A 405 -24.75 43.60 45.79
C SER A 405 -24.67 43.79 44.29
N GLN A 406 -24.57 45.03 43.82
CA GLN A 406 -24.41 45.37 42.42
C GLN A 406 -23.35 46.46 42.25
N ALA A 407 -22.36 46.20 41.39
CA ALA A 407 -21.45 47.24 40.94
C ALA A 407 -22.22 48.21 40.01
N ILE A 408 -22.50 49.42 40.51
CA ILE A 408 -23.07 50.51 39.69
C ILE A 408 -22.00 51.06 38.75
N TYR A 409 -20.79 51.22 39.27
CA TYR A 409 -19.62 51.57 38.49
C TYR A 409 -18.37 50.90 39.05
N SER A 410 -17.62 50.22 38.20
CA SER A 410 -16.33 49.64 38.55
C SER A 410 -15.43 49.64 37.31
N ASN A 411 -14.38 50.46 37.36
CA ASN A 411 -13.36 50.50 36.31
C ASN A 411 -12.73 49.11 36.08
N ASP A 412 -12.44 48.37 37.15
CA ASP A 412 -11.81 47.05 37.07
C ASP A 412 -12.75 46.01 36.46
N ALA A 413 -14.02 45.97 36.86
CA ALA A 413 -14.98 45.02 36.31
C ALA A 413 -15.24 45.27 34.81
N GLN A 414 -15.39 46.54 34.41
CA GLN A 414 -15.56 46.92 33.01
C GLN A 414 -14.29 46.62 32.19
N GLY A 415 -13.13 46.97 32.75
CA GLY A 415 -11.81 46.71 32.19
C GLY A 415 -11.57 45.24 31.88
N LEU A 416 -11.79 44.38 32.87
CA LEU A 416 -11.64 42.93 32.75
C LEU A 416 -12.63 42.32 31.75
N TYR A 417 -13.89 42.75 31.75
CA TYR A 417 -14.87 42.27 30.77
C TYR A 417 -14.47 42.65 29.33
N ALA A 418 -14.02 43.90 29.12
CA ALA A 418 -13.56 44.35 27.81
C ALA A 418 -12.28 43.62 27.36
N ALA A 419 -11.30 43.43 28.25
CA ALA A 419 -10.09 42.66 27.95
C ALA A 419 -10.43 41.20 27.59
N GLN A 420 -11.38 40.60 28.31
CA GLN A 420 -11.81 39.23 28.04
C GLN A 420 -12.49 39.08 26.67
N LYS A 421 -13.21 40.09 26.17
CA LYS A 421 -13.77 40.07 24.80
C LYS A 421 -12.68 39.90 23.74
N TYR A 422 -11.58 40.63 23.89
CA TYR A 422 -10.45 40.53 22.98
C TYR A 422 -9.68 39.20 23.16
N GLN A 423 -9.59 38.67 24.38
CA GLN A 423 -9.07 37.32 24.60
C GLN A 423 -9.93 36.25 23.92
N HIS A 424 -11.26 36.39 23.94
CA HIS A 424 -12.16 35.49 23.22
C HIS A 424 -11.96 35.56 21.71
N LEU A 425 -11.89 36.77 21.14
CA LEU A 425 -11.58 36.96 19.72
C LEU A 425 -10.23 36.32 19.35
N SER A 426 -9.21 36.46 20.20
CA SER A 426 -7.92 35.78 20.01
C SER A 426 -8.08 34.25 19.92
N ARG A 427 -8.94 33.66 20.75
CA ARG A 427 -9.23 32.21 20.71
C ARG A 427 -9.97 31.79 19.44
N GLU A 428 -10.90 32.61 18.94
CA GLU A 428 -11.55 32.35 17.65
C GLU A 428 -10.55 32.31 16.49
N LYS A 429 -9.56 33.21 16.50
CA LYS A 429 -8.49 33.25 15.49
C LYS A 429 -7.51 32.09 15.64
N ALA A 430 -7.19 31.69 16.87
CA ALA A 430 -6.40 30.49 17.13
C ALA A 430 -7.10 29.21 16.62
N LEU A 431 -8.43 29.11 16.74
CA LEU A 431 -9.19 27.99 16.15
C LEU A 431 -9.11 28.00 14.62
N GLN A 432 -9.18 29.18 13.99
CA GLN A 432 -9.05 29.31 12.54
C GLN A 432 -7.65 28.87 12.07
N GLN A 433 -6.59 29.29 12.78
CA GLN A 433 -5.23 28.79 12.55
C GLN A 433 -5.17 27.26 12.65
N GLN A 434 -5.67 26.68 13.74
CA GLN A 434 -5.61 25.23 13.96
C GLN A 434 -6.30 24.44 12.83
N ARG A 435 -7.38 24.99 12.26
CA ARG A 435 -8.06 24.40 11.09
C ARG A 435 -7.17 24.41 9.86
N LEU A 436 -6.51 25.55 9.56
CA LEU A 436 -5.62 25.66 8.41
C LEU A 436 -4.39 24.74 8.55
N ASP A 437 -3.81 24.67 9.76
CA ASP A 437 -2.69 23.77 10.06
C ASP A 437 -3.10 22.30 9.89
N ALA A 438 -4.27 21.91 10.37
CA ALA A 438 -4.80 20.56 10.17
C ALA A 438 -5.01 20.23 8.69
N ALA A 439 -5.52 21.19 7.91
CA ALA A 439 -5.70 21.03 6.46
C ALA A 439 -4.36 20.82 5.75
N LEU A 440 -3.37 21.65 6.07
CA LEU A 440 -2.03 21.61 5.48
C LEU A 440 -1.32 20.30 5.83
N ASN A 441 -1.35 19.90 7.10
CA ASN A 441 -0.74 18.64 7.57
C ASN A 441 -1.38 17.43 6.88
N ALA A 442 -2.71 17.43 6.73
CA ALA A 442 -3.40 16.37 5.99
C ALA A 442 -2.99 16.34 4.51
N ALA A 443 -2.88 17.49 3.85
CA ALA A 443 -2.46 17.56 2.45
C ALA A 443 -1.02 17.03 2.25
N ILE A 444 -0.08 17.47 3.08
CA ILE A 444 1.33 17.03 3.01
C ILE A 444 1.43 15.53 3.28
N THR A 445 0.73 15.03 4.30
CA THR A 445 0.76 13.60 4.66
C THR A 445 0.14 12.74 3.57
N TYR A 446 -0.97 13.19 2.99
CA TYR A 446 -1.64 12.53 1.87
C TYR A 446 -0.71 12.40 0.66
N LEU A 447 -0.05 13.48 0.24
CA LEU A 447 0.86 13.48 -0.90
C LEU A 447 2.12 12.64 -0.63
N ASN A 448 2.66 12.69 0.59
CA ASN A 448 3.78 11.84 0.97
C ASN A 448 3.40 10.35 1.00
N LEU A 449 2.17 10.02 1.40
CA LEU A 449 1.66 8.64 1.36
C LEU A 449 1.51 8.14 -0.07
N LEU A 450 0.97 8.95 -0.98
CA LEU A 450 0.96 8.62 -2.42
C LEU A 450 2.38 8.39 -2.96
N LYS A 451 3.33 9.27 -2.63
CA LYS A 451 4.74 9.11 -3.00
C LYS A 451 5.34 7.81 -2.45
N ALA A 452 5.04 7.46 -1.20
CA ALA A 452 5.53 6.24 -0.57
C ALA A 452 4.91 4.97 -1.19
N LYS A 453 3.64 5.02 -1.61
CA LYS A 453 2.99 3.95 -2.39
C LYS A 453 3.73 3.72 -3.71
N GLU A 454 4.00 4.79 -4.48
CA GLU A 454 4.75 4.69 -5.74
C GLU A 454 6.20 4.23 -5.53
N LEU A 455 6.88 4.72 -4.49
CA LEU A 455 8.23 4.25 -4.15
C LEU A 455 8.24 2.76 -3.82
N THR A 456 7.25 2.27 -3.08
CA THR A 456 7.11 0.83 -2.77
C THR A 456 6.91 0.02 -4.04
N ARG A 457 6.10 0.52 -4.98
CA ARG A 457 5.89 -0.09 -6.30
C ARG A 457 7.18 -0.12 -7.12
N LEU A 458 7.94 0.98 -7.14
CA LEU A 458 9.23 1.07 -7.83
C LEU A 458 10.28 0.10 -7.27
N GLN A 459 10.38 -0.01 -5.93
CA GLN A 459 11.32 -0.96 -5.32
C GLN A 459 10.95 -2.43 -5.61
N GLN A 460 9.66 -2.72 -5.75
CA GLN A 460 9.19 -4.03 -6.21
C GLN A 460 9.63 -4.30 -7.66
N GLU A 461 9.46 -3.35 -8.58
CA GLU A 461 9.94 -3.51 -9.96
C GLU A 461 11.46 -3.69 -10.04
N ASN A 462 12.22 -2.94 -9.24
CA ASN A 462 13.68 -3.07 -9.19
C ASN A 462 14.10 -4.47 -8.73
N LEU A 463 13.45 -5.01 -7.70
CA LEU A 463 13.69 -6.37 -7.24
C LEU A 463 13.38 -7.41 -8.32
N GLU A 464 12.28 -7.24 -9.05
CA GLU A 464 11.91 -8.13 -10.16
C GLU A 464 12.94 -8.06 -11.30
N ARG A 465 13.44 -6.87 -11.64
CA ARG A 465 14.51 -6.69 -12.64
C ARG A 465 15.81 -7.33 -12.18
N ALA A 466 16.23 -7.12 -10.93
CA ALA A 466 17.43 -7.73 -10.36
C ALA A 466 17.34 -9.26 -10.38
N SER A 467 16.15 -9.81 -10.10
CA SER A 467 15.89 -11.25 -10.17
C SER A 467 16.02 -11.79 -11.60
N ARG A 468 15.47 -11.10 -12.60
CA ARG A 468 15.65 -11.48 -14.02
C ARG A 468 17.10 -11.42 -14.46
N ASN A 469 17.86 -10.43 -14.00
CA ASN A 469 19.28 -10.32 -14.34
C ASN A 469 20.12 -11.41 -13.64
N LEU A 470 19.77 -11.81 -12.42
CA LEU A 470 20.39 -12.96 -11.77
C LEU A 470 20.13 -14.25 -12.56
N GLU A 471 18.91 -14.47 -13.04
CA GLU A 471 18.56 -15.61 -13.89
C GLU A 471 19.46 -15.64 -15.14
N LEU A 472 19.61 -14.50 -15.83
CA LEU A 472 20.48 -14.38 -17.00
C LEU A 472 21.96 -14.65 -16.66
N ALA A 473 22.46 -14.11 -15.55
CA ALA A 473 23.84 -14.32 -15.11
C ALA A 473 24.10 -15.81 -14.77
N LYS A 474 23.14 -16.50 -14.14
CA LYS A 474 23.24 -17.94 -13.88
C LYS A 474 23.30 -18.74 -15.18
N VAL A 475 22.49 -18.39 -16.17
CA VAL A 475 22.54 -19.03 -17.50
C VAL A 475 23.89 -18.79 -18.18
N ARG A 476 24.38 -17.54 -18.21
CA ARG A 476 25.69 -17.20 -18.78
C ARG A 476 26.84 -17.93 -18.10
N LYS A 477 26.79 -18.06 -16.77
CA LYS A 477 27.76 -18.86 -16.01
C LYS A 477 27.71 -20.34 -16.39
N LYS A 478 26.50 -20.92 -16.51
CA LYS A 478 26.31 -22.33 -16.93
C LYS A 478 26.91 -22.61 -18.32
N ILE A 479 26.92 -21.64 -19.22
CA ILE A 479 27.53 -21.75 -20.57
C ILE A 479 28.98 -21.22 -20.65
N GLY A 480 29.60 -20.87 -19.52
CA GLY A 480 30.97 -20.35 -19.45
C GLY A 480 31.17 -18.92 -19.95
N ALA A 481 30.09 -18.20 -20.29
CA ALA A 481 30.14 -16.82 -20.79
C ALA A 481 30.18 -15.75 -19.68
N ALA A 482 30.05 -16.15 -18.41
CA ALA A 482 30.13 -15.25 -17.25
C ALA A 482 30.83 -15.89 -16.05
N SER A 483 31.38 -15.07 -15.17
CA SER A 483 32.06 -15.51 -13.94
C SER A 483 31.08 -15.70 -12.78
N ALA A 484 31.51 -16.42 -11.73
CA ALA A 484 30.74 -16.50 -10.49
C ALA A 484 30.53 -15.13 -9.81
N GLY A 485 31.45 -14.17 -10.04
CA GLY A 485 31.33 -12.82 -9.52
C GLY A 485 30.10 -12.07 -10.03
N GLU A 486 29.70 -12.29 -11.29
CA GLU A 486 28.47 -11.68 -11.83
C GLU A 486 27.21 -12.21 -11.12
N VAL A 487 27.18 -13.51 -10.80
CA VAL A 487 26.08 -14.12 -10.03
C VAL A 487 26.02 -13.52 -8.63
N TYR A 488 27.15 -13.47 -7.91
CA TYR A 488 27.21 -12.91 -6.56
C TYR A 488 26.87 -11.42 -6.51
N ARG A 489 27.22 -10.64 -7.55
CA ARG A 489 26.82 -9.24 -7.68
C ARG A 489 25.30 -9.10 -7.72
N TRP A 490 24.61 -9.91 -8.53
CA TRP A 490 23.16 -9.86 -8.62
C TRP A 490 22.46 -10.42 -7.37
N GLU A 491 23.04 -11.42 -6.71
CA GLU A 491 22.54 -11.89 -5.40
C GLU A 491 22.61 -10.78 -4.34
N SER A 492 23.71 -10.02 -4.30
CA SER A 492 23.86 -8.83 -3.44
C SER A 492 22.85 -7.73 -3.81
N GLU A 493 22.63 -7.47 -5.10
CA GLU A 493 21.66 -6.49 -5.58
C GLU A 493 20.22 -6.87 -5.19
N ILE A 494 19.87 -8.15 -5.26
CA ILE A 494 18.56 -8.66 -4.79
C ILE A 494 18.41 -8.45 -3.28
N ALA A 495 19.44 -8.75 -2.48
CA ALA A 495 19.41 -8.50 -1.05
C ALA A 495 19.20 -7.00 -0.74
N THR A 496 19.91 -6.12 -1.43
CA THR A 496 19.78 -4.66 -1.30
C THR A 496 18.39 -4.19 -1.73
N SER A 497 17.88 -4.67 -2.86
CA SER A 497 16.53 -4.36 -3.35
C SER A 497 15.43 -4.81 -2.39
N ARG A 498 15.59 -5.98 -1.74
CA ARG A 498 14.68 -6.44 -0.67
C ARG A 498 14.70 -5.51 0.54
N ILE A 499 15.88 -5.11 1.01
CA ILE A 499 16.03 -4.14 2.11
C ILE A 499 15.32 -2.83 1.77
N ASN A 500 15.53 -2.31 0.55
CA ASN A 500 14.90 -1.06 0.11
C ASN A 500 13.38 -1.18 0.00
N ARG A 501 12.85 -2.32 -0.46
CA ARG A 501 11.41 -2.59 -0.48
C ARG A 501 10.81 -2.61 0.93
N VAL A 502 11.46 -3.29 1.88
CA VAL A 502 11.00 -3.34 3.28
C VAL A 502 10.99 -1.94 3.89
N LYS A 503 12.04 -1.14 3.68
CA LYS A 503 12.10 0.26 4.14
C LYS A 503 10.98 1.11 3.53
N ALA A 504 10.78 1.03 2.21
CA ALA A 504 9.72 1.76 1.51
C ALA A 504 8.31 1.38 2.04
N ARG A 505 8.05 0.09 2.23
CA ARG A 505 6.79 -0.41 2.79
C ARG A 505 6.58 0.07 4.23
N SER A 506 7.61 0.05 5.06
CA SER A 506 7.54 0.55 6.45
C SER A 506 7.20 2.05 6.47
N GLN A 507 7.86 2.86 5.65
CA GLN A 507 7.58 4.29 5.54
C GLN A 507 6.15 4.55 5.03
N MET A 508 5.67 3.78 4.06
CA MET A 508 4.28 3.85 3.58
C MET A 508 3.30 3.57 4.71
N ASN A 509 3.54 2.53 5.52
CA ASN A 509 2.67 2.19 6.65
C ASN A 509 2.66 3.29 7.73
N GLN A 510 3.83 3.87 8.05
CA GLN A 510 3.93 4.99 9.00
C GLN A 510 3.14 6.21 8.53
N LEU A 511 3.22 6.54 7.23
CA LEU A 511 2.45 7.64 6.64
C LEU A 511 0.95 7.34 6.59
N ASN A 512 0.55 6.08 6.42
CA ASN A 512 -0.85 5.65 6.51
C ASN A 512 -1.41 5.91 7.93
N VAL A 513 -0.67 5.47 8.96
CA VAL A 513 -1.04 5.72 10.37
C VAL A 513 -1.06 7.23 10.68
N ALA A 514 -0.08 7.99 10.19
CA ALA A 514 -0.05 9.44 10.38
C ALA A 514 -1.30 10.12 9.77
N LEU A 515 -1.71 9.70 8.56
CA LEU A 515 -2.91 10.23 7.92
C LEU A 515 -4.17 9.82 8.69
N LEU A 516 -4.30 8.55 9.10
CA LEU A 516 -5.44 8.08 9.89
C LEU A 516 -5.61 8.85 11.20
N SER A 517 -4.50 9.14 11.89
CA SER A 517 -4.49 9.96 13.10
C SER A 517 -5.03 11.38 12.84
N LEU A 518 -4.55 12.05 11.79
CA LEU A 518 -5.02 13.39 11.40
C LEU A 518 -6.52 13.43 11.02
N LEU A 519 -7.02 12.34 10.44
CA LEU A 519 -8.42 12.20 10.02
C LEU A 519 -9.33 11.67 11.13
N ASN A 520 -8.77 11.38 12.31
CA ASN A 520 -9.43 10.73 13.44
C ASN A 520 -10.13 9.43 13.02
N LEU A 521 -9.37 8.53 12.39
CA LEU A 521 -9.81 7.21 11.92
C LEU A 521 -9.07 6.08 12.68
N PRO A 522 -9.64 4.85 12.72
CA PRO A 522 -8.97 3.70 13.30
C PRO A 522 -7.60 3.43 12.66
N GLN A 523 -6.56 3.22 13.48
CA GLN A 523 -5.16 3.15 13.02
C GLN A 523 -4.83 1.92 12.16
N THR A 524 -5.70 0.92 12.15
CA THR A 524 -5.56 -0.32 11.37
C THR A 524 -6.31 -0.27 10.04
N GLU A 525 -7.00 0.82 9.73
CA GLU A 525 -7.73 0.96 8.47
C GLU A 525 -6.77 1.07 7.28
N VAL A 526 -7.12 0.45 6.16
CA VAL A 526 -6.34 0.55 4.92
C VAL A 526 -6.99 1.62 4.05
N LEU A 527 -6.31 2.74 3.83
CA LEU A 527 -6.82 3.83 3.02
C LEU A 527 -6.58 3.57 1.53
N ASP A 528 -7.68 3.46 0.79
CA ASP A 528 -7.66 3.64 -0.65
C ASP A 528 -7.70 5.14 -0.97
N LEU A 529 -6.75 5.61 -1.78
CA LEU A 529 -6.54 7.03 -2.06
C LEU A 529 -6.72 7.30 -3.53
N GLU A 530 -7.36 8.41 -3.87
CA GLU A 530 -7.41 8.88 -5.24
C GLU A 530 -6.01 9.33 -5.70
N THR A 531 -5.54 8.79 -6.82
CA THR A 531 -4.25 9.19 -7.39
C THR A 531 -4.28 10.66 -7.79
N VAL A 532 -3.25 11.40 -7.38
CA VAL A 532 -3.06 12.80 -7.76
C VAL A 532 -2.02 12.89 -8.86
N THR A 533 -2.37 13.56 -9.95
CA THR A 533 -1.50 13.88 -11.08
C THR A 533 -1.20 15.38 -11.14
N LEU A 534 -0.20 15.78 -11.92
CA LEU A 534 0.12 17.20 -12.19
C LEU A 534 -1.03 17.97 -12.86
N THR A 535 -1.99 17.26 -13.44
CA THR A 535 -3.18 17.81 -14.11
C THR A 535 -4.43 17.75 -13.24
N SER A 536 -4.34 17.22 -12.02
CA SER A 536 -5.49 17.08 -11.13
C SER A 536 -6.05 18.45 -10.71
N ALA A 537 -7.38 18.56 -10.73
CA ALA A 537 -8.07 19.81 -10.41
C ALA A 537 -7.73 20.28 -8.98
N GLY A 538 -7.28 21.53 -8.85
CA GLY A 538 -6.85 22.13 -7.57
C GLY A 538 -5.33 22.24 -7.40
N PHE A 539 -4.55 21.62 -8.27
CA PHE A 539 -3.12 21.85 -8.38
C PHE A 539 -2.83 22.82 -9.54
N PHE A 540 -2.42 24.05 -9.21
CA PHE A 540 -2.12 25.09 -10.19
C PHE A 540 -0.73 24.97 -10.83
N PHE A 541 -0.03 23.85 -10.62
CA PHE A 541 1.33 23.67 -11.12
C PHE A 541 1.40 23.68 -12.64
N ASN A 542 0.38 23.15 -13.33
CA ASN A 542 0.31 23.20 -14.81
C ASN A 542 -0.53 24.38 -15.33
N ASP A 543 -0.76 25.39 -14.49
CA ASP A 543 -1.50 26.58 -14.86
C ASP A 543 -0.54 27.61 -15.45
N LYS A 544 -0.78 28.01 -16.71
CA LYS A 544 0.01 29.07 -17.39
C LYS A 544 0.12 30.35 -16.55
N ARG A 545 -0.89 30.64 -15.73
CA ARG A 545 -0.89 31.79 -14.83
C ARG A 545 0.22 31.71 -13.79
N PHE A 546 0.57 30.51 -13.30
CA PHE A 546 1.66 30.32 -12.35
C PHE A 546 3.02 30.44 -13.04
N ASP A 547 3.18 29.79 -14.20
CA ASP A 547 4.38 29.90 -15.04
C ASP A 547 4.77 31.34 -15.34
N GLU A 548 3.81 32.16 -15.77
CA GLU A 548 4.03 33.57 -16.09
C GLU A 548 4.54 34.36 -14.88
N ARG A 549 4.13 33.98 -13.66
CA ARG A 549 4.53 34.66 -12.43
C ARG A 549 5.93 34.28 -11.99
N ILE A 550 6.36 33.03 -12.20
CA ILE A 550 7.69 32.55 -11.77
C ILE A 550 8.78 32.60 -12.87
N LYS A 551 8.42 33.01 -14.09
CA LYS A 551 9.31 32.95 -15.27
C LYS A 551 10.64 33.71 -15.15
N ASN A 552 10.66 34.82 -14.42
CA ASN A 552 11.87 35.63 -14.27
C ASN A 552 11.90 36.35 -12.90
N PRO A 553 13.06 36.88 -12.48
CA PRO A 553 13.22 37.49 -11.16
C PRO A 553 12.26 38.66 -10.88
N TRP A 554 11.86 39.43 -11.91
CA TRP A 554 10.99 40.59 -11.75
C TRP A 554 9.53 40.20 -11.54
N THR A 555 9.00 39.30 -12.37
CA THR A 555 7.63 38.78 -12.18
C THR A 555 7.53 37.98 -10.88
N PHE A 556 8.58 37.23 -10.55
CA PHE A 556 8.64 36.47 -9.31
C PHE A 556 8.65 37.40 -8.09
N ARG A 557 9.40 38.50 -8.13
CA ARG A 557 9.40 39.52 -7.07
C ARG A 557 8.03 40.20 -6.92
N ALA A 558 7.35 40.52 -8.02
CA ALA A 558 6.01 41.09 -7.97
C ALA A 558 5.01 40.12 -7.35
N PHE A 559 5.06 38.84 -7.74
CA PHE A 559 4.23 37.79 -7.16
C PHE A 559 4.55 37.55 -5.67
N HIS A 560 5.83 37.53 -5.31
CA HIS A 560 6.29 37.47 -3.92
C HIS A 560 5.69 38.58 -3.07
N ASN A 561 5.81 39.84 -3.51
CA ASN A 561 5.30 40.99 -2.76
C ASN A 561 3.77 40.91 -2.58
N PHE A 562 3.06 40.49 -3.62
CA PHE A 562 1.62 40.23 -3.54
C PHE A 562 1.28 39.15 -2.51
N MET A 563 1.96 38.01 -2.54
CA MET A 563 1.72 36.91 -1.60
C MET A 563 2.05 37.28 -0.15
N VAL A 564 3.11 38.07 0.08
CA VAL A 564 3.43 38.60 1.42
C VAL A 564 2.31 39.54 1.89
N SER A 565 1.84 40.46 1.04
CA SER A 565 0.75 41.35 1.41
C SER A 565 -0.55 40.59 1.73
N GLU A 566 -0.90 39.59 0.92
CA GLU A 566 -2.08 38.75 1.17
C GLU A 566 -1.94 37.94 2.46
N ALA A 567 -0.76 37.38 2.73
CA ALA A 567 -0.50 36.62 3.95
C ALA A 567 -0.65 37.49 5.20
N ILE A 568 -0.13 38.73 5.17
CA ILE A 568 -0.27 39.67 6.29
C ILE A 568 -1.75 40.04 6.51
N LEU A 569 -2.52 40.26 5.45
CA LEU A 569 -3.94 40.66 5.56
C LEU A 569 -4.83 39.51 6.07
N THR A 570 -4.52 38.27 5.70
CA THR A 570 -5.41 37.13 5.92
C THR A 570 -4.98 36.18 7.05
N SER A 571 -3.75 36.31 7.58
CA SER A 571 -3.19 35.44 8.62
C SER A 571 -4.01 35.46 9.91
N PRO A 572 -4.58 34.31 10.34
CA PRO A 572 -5.24 34.20 11.64
C PRO A 572 -4.27 34.38 12.81
N GLU A 573 -3.00 34.00 12.65
CA GLU A 573 -1.95 34.17 13.66
C GLU A 573 -1.73 35.65 13.98
N LEU A 574 -1.69 36.50 12.94
CA LEU A 574 -1.55 37.94 13.11
C LEU A 574 -2.80 38.54 13.77
N GLN A 575 -3.99 38.15 13.31
CA GLN A 575 -5.26 38.57 13.91
C GLN A 575 -5.38 38.13 15.38
N GLN A 576 -4.83 36.97 15.73
CA GLN A 576 -4.79 36.45 17.09
C GLN A 576 -3.94 37.35 18.00
N ILE A 577 -2.73 37.74 17.57
CA ILE A 577 -1.85 38.59 18.38
C ILE A 577 -2.34 40.04 18.44
N GLU A 578 -2.97 40.55 17.38
CA GLU A 578 -3.63 41.86 17.40
C GLU A 578 -4.77 41.92 18.42
N ALA A 579 -5.57 40.85 18.52
CA ALA A 579 -6.59 40.76 19.55
C ALA A 579 -5.95 40.71 20.96
N GLN A 580 -4.81 40.03 21.13
CA GLN A 580 -4.09 40.05 22.40
C GLN A 580 -3.54 41.43 22.75
N LEU A 581 -3.01 42.17 21.76
CA LEU A 581 -2.57 43.56 21.93
C LEU A 581 -3.71 44.45 22.44
N LYS A 582 -4.89 44.37 21.81
CA LYS A 582 -6.08 45.12 22.27
C LYS A 582 -6.50 44.73 23.69
N ALA A 583 -6.36 43.45 24.08
CA ALA A 583 -6.60 43.02 25.46
C ALA A 583 -5.60 43.66 26.44
N GLN A 584 -4.32 43.76 26.06
CA GLN A 584 -3.28 44.39 26.90
C GLN A 584 -3.41 45.91 26.96
N GLU A 585 -3.82 46.57 25.88
CA GLU A 585 -4.15 48.00 25.86
C GLU A 585 -5.30 48.30 26.83
N GLN A 586 -6.30 47.43 26.86
CA GLN A 586 -7.40 47.55 27.81
C GLN A 586 -6.93 47.32 29.25
N ALA A 587 -6.04 46.37 29.50
CA ALA A 587 -5.44 46.15 30.82
C ALA A 587 -4.65 47.37 31.29
N LEU A 588 -3.83 47.97 30.42
CA LEU A 588 -3.08 49.20 30.71
C LEU A 588 -4.01 50.38 31.00
N THR A 589 -5.08 50.53 30.20
CA THR A 589 -6.09 51.58 30.41
C THR A 589 -6.78 51.42 31.76
N THR A 590 -7.13 50.18 32.12
CA THR A 590 -7.73 49.84 33.41
C THR A 590 -6.78 50.17 34.56
N ALA A 591 -5.51 49.76 34.47
CA ALA A 591 -4.49 50.06 35.48
C ALA A 591 -4.26 51.57 35.65
N LYS A 592 -4.22 52.34 34.55
CA LYS A 592 -4.07 53.81 34.59
C LYS A 592 -5.24 54.47 35.31
N ARG A 593 -6.47 54.05 34.99
CA ARG A 593 -7.72 54.61 35.55
C ARG A 593 -7.92 54.30 37.01
N LYS A 594 -7.38 53.17 37.50
CA LYS A 594 -7.57 52.71 38.87
C LYS A 594 -7.21 53.75 39.94
N HIS A 595 -6.27 54.65 39.66
CA HIS A 595 -5.84 55.70 40.59
C HIS A 595 -6.86 56.85 40.78
N TRP A 596 -7.78 57.06 39.82
CA TRP A 596 -8.70 58.21 39.82
C TRP A 596 -10.15 57.85 39.55
N ALA A 597 -10.44 56.61 39.17
CA ALA A 597 -11.79 56.11 38.99
C ALA A 597 -12.30 55.53 40.33
N PRO A 598 -13.34 56.12 40.94
CA PRO A 598 -13.96 55.52 42.11
C PRO A 598 -14.66 54.22 41.72
N SER A 599 -14.89 53.34 42.68
CA SER A 599 -15.84 52.23 42.55
C SER A 599 -17.11 52.58 43.30
N VAL A 600 -18.26 52.39 42.66
CA VAL A 600 -19.58 52.64 43.23
C VAL A 600 -20.34 51.32 43.25
N THR A 601 -20.68 50.83 44.44
CA THR A 601 -21.42 49.59 44.64
C THR A 601 -22.70 49.88 45.39
N PHE A 602 -23.84 49.44 44.86
CA PHE A 602 -25.10 49.43 45.59
C PHE A 602 -25.18 48.11 46.37
N GLN A 603 -25.41 48.22 47.68
CA GLN A 603 -25.53 47.09 48.57
C GLN A 603 -26.85 47.21 49.33
N ALA A 604 -27.60 46.12 49.38
CA ALA A 604 -28.77 46.01 50.23
C ALA A 604 -28.74 44.67 50.95
N GLY A 605 -29.31 44.59 52.14
CA GLY A 605 -29.38 43.35 52.88
C GLY A 605 -30.55 43.36 53.83
N MET A 606 -31.08 42.17 54.08
CA MET A 606 -32.08 41.91 55.09
C MET A 606 -31.53 40.82 56.01
N THR A 607 -31.52 41.09 57.31
CA THR A 607 -31.07 40.15 58.32
C THR A 607 -32.24 39.84 59.23
N ASP A 608 -32.45 38.56 59.52
CA ASP A 608 -33.46 38.05 60.42
C ASP A 608 -32.79 37.25 61.55
N ILE A 609 -33.02 37.68 62.79
CA ILE A 609 -32.56 37.02 64.00
C ILE A 609 -33.63 35.97 64.35
N MET A 610 -33.39 34.75 63.92
CA MET A 610 -34.37 33.66 64.04
C MET A 610 -34.47 33.11 65.46
N ASP A 611 -33.35 33.07 66.19
CA ASP A 611 -33.31 32.55 67.56
C ASP A 611 -32.19 33.20 68.38
N THR A 612 -32.48 33.48 69.66
CA THR A 612 -31.49 33.93 70.63
C THR A 612 -31.65 33.17 71.95
N GLY A 613 -30.53 32.79 72.57
CA GLY A 613 -30.55 32.02 73.80
C GLY A 613 -29.39 32.34 74.74
N GLY A 614 -29.54 31.94 76.01
CA GLY A 614 -28.54 32.14 77.06
C GLY A 614 -28.52 33.56 77.62
N LYS A 615 -27.41 33.96 78.22
CA LYS A 615 -27.28 35.29 78.86
C LYS A 615 -27.42 36.40 77.79
N GLY A 616 -28.18 37.46 78.08
CA GLY A 616 -28.35 38.61 77.17
C GLY A 616 -29.47 38.51 76.13
N SER A 617 -30.28 37.44 76.11
CA SER A 617 -31.40 37.24 75.16
C SER A 617 -32.75 37.88 75.56
N SER A 618 -32.78 38.65 76.66
CA SER A 618 -34.03 39.09 77.32
C SER A 618 -34.68 40.36 76.77
N SER A 619 -34.20 40.92 75.66
CA SER A 619 -34.79 42.10 75.01
C SER A 619 -35.63 41.72 73.78
N LYS A 620 -36.86 42.22 73.67
CA LYS A 620 -37.62 42.27 72.39
C LYS A 620 -36.91 43.26 71.46
N GLN A 621 -35.93 42.77 70.71
CA GLN A 621 -35.33 43.50 69.61
C GLN A 621 -36.18 43.28 68.35
N GLU A 622 -36.13 44.19 67.37
CA GLU A 622 -36.68 43.86 66.05
C GLU A 622 -35.94 42.63 65.50
N ASP A 623 -36.69 41.56 65.25
CA ASP A 623 -36.11 40.29 64.80
C ASP A 623 -35.62 40.42 63.34
N THR A 624 -36.29 41.22 62.51
CA THR A 624 -35.89 41.47 61.12
C THR A 624 -35.53 42.94 60.89
N PHE A 625 -34.39 43.20 60.24
CA PHE A 625 -33.98 44.54 59.83
C PHE A 625 -33.37 44.55 58.43
N TRP A 626 -33.49 45.68 57.74
CA TRP A 626 -32.92 45.87 56.40
C TRP A 626 -32.04 47.11 56.34
N GLN A 627 -31.06 47.07 55.45
CA GLN A 627 -30.21 48.20 55.13
C GLN A 627 -30.00 48.28 53.62
N ALA A 628 -29.96 49.48 53.06
CA ALA A 628 -29.59 49.72 51.68
C ALA A 628 -28.72 50.96 51.61
N GLY A 629 -27.67 50.91 50.79
CA GLY A 629 -26.71 52.00 50.69
C GLY A 629 -25.88 51.95 49.41
N LEU A 630 -25.37 53.12 49.02
CA LEU A 630 -24.35 53.25 47.99
C LEU A 630 -22.99 53.37 48.69
N ASN A 631 -22.07 52.48 48.35
CA ASN A 631 -20.69 52.54 48.81
C ASN A 631 -19.81 53.11 47.68
N LEU A 632 -19.20 54.26 47.94
CA LEU A 632 -18.20 54.87 47.07
C LEU A 632 -16.81 54.64 47.67
N SER A 633 -15.96 53.92 46.94
CA SER A 633 -14.59 53.62 47.36
C SER A 633 -13.61 54.12 46.30
N LEU A 634 -12.73 55.05 46.69
CA LEU A 634 -11.64 55.58 45.89
C LEU A 634 -10.32 55.39 46.65
N PRO A 635 -9.40 54.52 46.18
CA PRO A 635 -8.09 54.38 46.81
C PRO A 635 -7.27 55.64 46.59
N VAL A 636 -6.95 56.37 47.67
CA VAL A 636 -6.16 57.61 47.60
C VAL A 636 -4.66 57.30 47.52
N TYR A 637 -4.21 56.28 48.27
CA TYR A 637 -2.82 55.82 48.28
C TYR A 637 -2.77 54.31 48.52
N SER A 638 -1.98 53.60 47.71
CA SER A 638 -1.87 52.13 47.75
C SER A 638 -0.42 51.66 47.85
N GLY A 639 0.44 52.42 48.54
CA GLY A 639 1.84 52.00 48.79
C GLY A 639 2.68 51.78 47.53
N GLY A 640 2.38 52.50 46.43
CA GLY A 640 3.06 52.34 45.14
C GLY A 640 2.53 51.21 44.23
N ALA A 641 1.57 50.39 44.70
CA ALA A 641 1.07 49.23 43.96
C ALA A 641 0.46 49.60 42.59
N ASP A 642 -0.29 50.69 42.49
CA ASP A 642 -0.93 51.10 41.23
C ASP A 642 0.10 51.62 40.21
N GLN A 643 1.16 52.30 40.67
CA GLN A 643 2.27 52.71 39.79
C GLN A 643 3.01 51.50 39.24
N ALA A 644 3.30 50.51 40.10
CA ALA A 644 3.91 49.25 39.69
C ALA A 644 3.02 48.47 38.71
N ALA A 645 1.71 48.44 38.92
CA ALA A 645 0.75 47.78 38.02
C ALA A 645 0.70 48.46 36.64
N VAL A 646 0.74 49.80 36.58
CA VAL A 646 0.83 50.54 35.32
C VAL A 646 2.14 50.24 34.59
N ALA A 647 3.26 50.22 35.32
CA ALA A 647 4.57 49.86 34.75
C ALA A 647 4.55 48.43 34.19
N GLN A 648 4.06 47.46 34.96
CA GLN A 648 3.92 46.06 34.52
C GLN A 648 3.04 45.92 33.28
N ALA A 649 1.87 46.56 33.26
CA ALA A 649 0.95 46.51 32.12
C ALA A 649 1.57 47.16 30.87
N ARG A 650 2.35 48.23 31.04
CA ARG A 650 3.08 48.89 29.95
C ARG A 650 4.15 47.97 29.38
N GLU A 651 5.00 47.39 30.22
CA GLU A 651 6.06 46.48 29.75
C GLU A 651 5.48 45.23 29.09
N THR A 652 4.36 44.71 29.61
CA THR A 652 3.65 43.59 29.00
C THR A 652 3.14 43.95 27.61
N LEU A 653 2.52 45.14 27.43
CA LEU A 653 2.08 45.63 26.12
C LEU A 653 3.25 45.81 25.15
N LEU A 654 4.37 46.38 25.60
CA LEU A 654 5.58 46.52 24.79
C LEU A 654 6.13 45.15 24.36
N ALA A 655 6.16 44.17 25.25
CA ALA A 655 6.57 42.81 24.92
C ALA A 655 5.65 42.17 23.86
N PHE A 656 4.33 42.35 23.95
CA PHE A 656 3.40 41.88 22.91
C PHE A 656 3.61 42.61 21.57
N ASN A 657 3.93 43.90 21.58
CA ASN A 657 4.26 44.65 20.36
C ASN A 657 5.51 44.08 19.67
N ILE A 658 6.55 43.76 20.44
CA ILE A 658 7.75 43.10 19.90
C ILE A 658 7.43 41.70 19.37
N LYS A 659 6.61 40.91 20.07
CA LYS A 659 6.13 39.61 19.58
C LYS A 659 5.36 39.75 18.26
N SER A 660 4.52 40.77 18.11
CA SER A 660 3.79 41.03 16.86
C SER A 660 4.74 41.34 15.70
N LYS A 661 5.77 42.18 15.92
CA LYS A 661 6.80 42.46 14.91
C LYS A 661 7.58 41.20 14.54
N SER A 662 7.93 40.38 15.53
CA SER A 662 8.60 39.10 15.30
C SER A 662 7.73 38.13 14.50
N LEU A 663 6.42 38.09 14.76
CA LEU A 663 5.49 37.24 14.02
C LEU A 663 5.36 37.70 12.56
N LEU A 664 5.26 39.00 12.32
CA LEU A 664 5.22 39.56 10.97
C LEU A 664 6.47 39.15 10.17
N ASN A 665 7.67 39.35 10.74
CA ASN A 665 8.92 38.92 10.11
C ASN A 665 8.94 37.39 9.86
N THR A 666 8.33 36.60 10.75
CA THR A 666 8.24 35.15 10.60
C THR A 666 7.31 34.75 9.45
N ILE A 667 6.16 35.41 9.33
CA ILE A 667 5.21 35.20 8.23
C ILE A 667 5.87 35.54 6.90
N GLU A 668 6.51 36.70 6.81
CA GLU A 668 7.23 37.13 5.60
C GLU A 668 8.34 36.13 5.23
N LYS A 669 9.18 35.74 6.19
CA LYS A 669 10.21 34.71 6.00
C LYS A 669 9.63 33.39 5.49
N ASN A 670 8.54 32.91 6.10
CA ASN A 670 7.94 31.64 5.73
C ASN A 670 7.35 31.70 4.32
N VAL A 671 6.62 32.76 3.98
CA VAL A 671 6.09 32.96 2.61
C VAL A 671 7.22 33.00 1.59
N CYS A 672 8.27 33.77 1.87
CA CYS A 672 9.43 33.86 0.99
C CYS A 672 10.11 32.50 0.80
N SER A 673 10.37 31.77 1.89
CA SER A 673 10.99 30.44 1.84
C SER A 673 10.16 29.43 1.07
N GLN A 674 8.83 29.44 1.22
CA GLN A 674 7.96 28.49 0.53
C GLN A 674 7.81 28.83 -0.96
N LEU A 675 7.77 30.12 -1.32
CA LEU A 675 7.75 30.55 -2.72
C LEU A 675 9.05 30.20 -3.44
N LEU A 676 10.21 30.39 -2.80
CA LEU A 676 11.50 29.97 -3.35
C LEU A 676 11.58 28.45 -3.52
N ALA A 677 11.09 27.69 -2.54
CA ALA A 677 11.03 26.23 -2.66
C ALA A 677 10.11 25.78 -3.80
N ALA A 678 8.95 26.45 -3.98
CA ALA A 678 8.02 26.17 -5.07
C ALA A 678 8.60 26.53 -6.44
N GLU A 679 9.26 27.69 -6.56
CA GLU A 679 9.95 28.13 -7.77
C GLU A 679 11.04 27.13 -8.20
N ALA A 680 11.87 26.65 -7.27
CA ALA A 680 12.93 25.67 -7.57
C ALA A 680 12.41 24.25 -7.86
N SER A 681 11.34 23.84 -7.17
CA SER A 681 10.75 22.51 -7.34
C SER A 681 10.10 22.35 -8.72
N TYR A 682 9.53 23.43 -9.25
CA TYR A 682 8.79 23.40 -10.50
C TYR A 682 9.60 22.92 -11.73
N PRO A 683 10.71 23.57 -12.13
CA PRO A 683 11.53 23.09 -13.24
C PRO A 683 12.23 21.76 -12.91
N THR A 684 12.58 21.51 -11.64
CA THR A 684 13.19 20.24 -11.21
C THR A 684 12.28 19.05 -11.50
N MET A 685 10.95 19.20 -11.34
CA MET A 685 9.98 18.17 -11.69
C MET A 685 9.96 17.89 -13.20
N MET A 686 10.05 18.93 -14.04
CA MET A 686 10.13 18.78 -15.50
C MET A 686 11.43 18.06 -15.92
N TYR A 687 12.58 18.49 -15.40
CA TYR A 687 13.87 17.85 -15.70
C TYR A 687 13.93 16.40 -15.22
N SER A 688 13.33 16.09 -14.07
CA SER A 688 13.21 14.71 -13.58
C SER A 688 12.35 13.85 -14.50
N ALA A 689 11.26 14.41 -15.04
CA ALA A 689 10.40 13.70 -16.01
C ALA A 689 11.14 13.44 -17.33
N ASP A 690 11.92 14.38 -17.83
CA ASP A 690 12.70 14.20 -19.06
C ASP A 690 13.86 13.22 -18.87
N ALA A 691 14.55 13.28 -17.73
CA ALA A 691 15.56 12.28 -17.37
C ALA A 691 14.96 10.87 -17.28
N ALA A 692 13.76 10.73 -16.70
CA ALA A 692 13.06 9.45 -16.63
C ALA A 692 12.69 8.91 -18.03
N LYS A 693 12.21 9.76 -18.95
CA LYS A 693 11.94 9.38 -20.35
C LYS A 693 13.21 8.92 -21.07
N ALA A 694 14.32 9.63 -20.87
CA ALA A 694 15.60 9.27 -21.49
C ALA A 694 16.13 7.93 -20.94
N ALA A 695 16.04 7.72 -19.62
CA ALA A 695 16.42 6.46 -18.98
C ALA A 695 15.56 5.28 -19.45
N ASP A 696 14.25 5.47 -19.62
CA ASP A 696 13.34 4.45 -20.15
C ASP A 696 13.69 4.06 -21.60
N LYS A 697 14.00 5.04 -22.46
CA LYS A 697 14.48 4.78 -23.82
C LYS A 697 15.79 4.00 -23.83
N ASN A 698 16.76 4.39 -23.01
CA ASN A 698 18.03 3.69 -22.91
C ASN A 698 17.85 2.26 -22.39
N LEU A 699 16.98 2.07 -21.40
CA LEU A 699 16.67 0.74 -20.88
C LEU A 699 16.13 -0.17 -21.98
N LYS A 700 15.16 0.31 -22.77
CA LYS A 700 14.59 -0.45 -23.89
C LYS A 700 15.68 -0.91 -24.88
N LEU A 701 16.59 -0.01 -25.24
CA LEU A 701 17.70 -0.31 -26.16
C LEU A 701 18.72 -1.32 -25.60
N VAL A 702 18.92 -1.37 -24.29
CA VAL A 702 19.86 -2.31 -23.64
C VAL A 702 19.20 -3.67 -23.37
N THR A 703 17.86 -3.71 -23.33
CA THR A 703 17.10 -4.95 -23.11
C THR A 703 16.67 -5.67 -24.38
N ASP A 704 16.57 -4.96 -25.52
CA ASP A 704 16.42 -5.53 -26.86
C ASP A 704 17.75 -6.17 -27.34
#